data_AF-A0A9P1BEI6-F1
#
_entry.id   AF-A0A9P1BEI6-F1
#
_cell.length_a   1.000
_cell.length_b   1.000
_cell.length_c   1.000
_cell.angle_alpha   90.00
_cell.angle_beta   90.00
_cell.angle_gamma   90.00
#
_symmetry.space_group_name_H-M   'P 1'
#
loop_
_entity.id
_entity.type
_entity.pdbx_description
1 polymer ?
#
loop_
_entity_poly.entity_id
_entity_poly.type
_entity_poly.pdbx_seq_one_letter_code
_entity_poly.pdbx_strand_id
1 'polypeptide(L)'
;MLRTATSGIVIATLVALFTPAVTAAEPRVDLELAFEGGLSPTAPQKWSRLLSEVGFDRVQLRSTRGNEEVKVDTLGSGRNISYRVSGVILADNQLIVPGGRFSISDRTKLELWLERLRQDGPELLTSAEKPPFNLTGNQLKQVNDDLMQKYDHPTKGQDPRVVIDRIERKLSVPMEIDRSAMTTLRSGSHIEDELEGLSAGTVLAAVVRPLGLALVPDRQGQDVRLIIRRPSGSEDIWPVGWPLQGKRQTVVPQLFELLPVEIDDFPLQETLAAIQDRIDLPMLYDYNALARHDINLEDIRVSYPGKKTSYSIVLQTILTQARLKGELRVDDAGAQPTALRYNHRQPLLSRVTSLDHRREPLVDILDGSQVTAALTELGVTHVVWLPDSALGPWESELEASPQLTLVRVCREGEAWAIAAGLYLGGARPLVMIQNTGLFESGDALRNVLFDLKLPLWAVIGFRSYLVENSPDTAKKFTEPILAAWGIETTLLDMPNMAHKLVEHFRKVEAEGRPGVVLIAVLEQWRKDQIVITTMGSAREWPKLSDHPLDFHYIPSAMGEAPALGMGLALAQPEREVIVLNGDGCMLMNLGSLVTIRSSAATNLTLIVLDNGIYEVTGGQQLASQKTKADFKLLAQAAGWSSVFAFDDLKTWRNEITTAMTAPGPRFIALSTQTVGDSYHLESPGPMPQRIANFQAALSQ
;
A
#
# COMPACT_ATOMS: atom_id res chain seq x y z
N MET A 1 20.77 72.32 28.05
CA MET A 1 20.43 72.60 29.46
C MET A 1 18.94 72.36 29.64
N LEU A 2 18.57 71.44 30.55
CA LEU A 2 17.33 71.30 31.34
C LEU A 2 15.96 71.54 30.63
N ARG A 3 14.89 70.72 30.75
CA ARG A 3 14.48 69.77 31.79
C ARG A 3 13.21 69.04 31.31
N THR A 4 13.15 67.71 31.55
CA THR A 4 12.03 66.90 32.10
C THR A 4 10.58 67.22 31.67
N ALA A 5 9.90 66.35 30.89
CA ALA A 5 9.19 65.12 31.29
C ALA A 5 7.73 65.34 31.73
N THR A 6 6.79 64.81 30.94
CA THR A 6 5.55 64.20 31.47
C THR A 6 5.02 63.18 30.47
N SER A 7 5.01 61.92 30.90
CA SER A 7 4.55 60.75 30.16
C SER A 7 3.03 60.74 30.04
N GLY A 8 2.51 60.72 28.81
CA GLY A 8 1.13 60.34 28.51
C GLY A 8 1.15 58.98 27.81
N ILE A 9 0.87 57.91 28.54
CA ILE A 9 0.68 56.57 27.97
C ILE A 9 -0.70 56.58 27.29
N VAL A 10 -0.72 56.61 25.96
CA VAL A 10 -1.93 56.32 25.18
C VAL A 10 -2.01 54.82 25.02
N ILE A 11 -2.86 54.18 25.82
CA ILE A 11 -3.30 52.80 25.58
C ILE A 11 -4.25 52.85 24.38
N ALA A 12 -3.76 52.46 23.20
CA ALA A 12 -4.60 52.22 22.04
C ALA A 12 -5.35 50.89 22.25
N THR A 13 -6.57 50.98 22.79
CA THR A 13 -7.50 49.84 22.85
C THR A 13 -7.95 49.51 21.44
N LEU A 14 -7.37 48.45 20.86
CA LEU A 14 -7.84 47.82 19.63
C LEU A 14 -9.20 47.18 19.92
N VAL A 15 -10.27 47.88 19.58
CA VAL A 15 -11.63 47.28 19.53
C VAL A 15 -11.66 46.38 18.31
N ALA A 16 -11.34 45.11 18.52
CA ALA A 16 -11.68 44.05 17.59
C ALA A 16 -13.22 43.98 17.52
N LEU A 17 -13.79 44.43 16.41
CA LEU A 17 -15.17 44.14 16.04
C LEU A 17 -15.27 42.63 15.79
N PHE A 18 -15.42 41.85 16.86
CA PHE A 18 -15.96 40.51 16.77
C PHE A 18 -17.42 40.66 16.36
N THR A 19 -17.72 40.44 15.08
CA THR A 19 -19.04 39.96 14.70
C THR A 19 -19.26 38.65 15.46
N PRO A 20 -20.27 38.54 16.34
CA PRO A 20 -20.55 37.26 16.94
C PRO A 20 -20.95 36.32 15.80
N ALA A 21 -20.20 35.25 15.62
CA ALA A 21 -20.70 34.10 14.88
C ALA A 21 -22.03 33.73 15.55
N VAL A 22 -23.13 33.90 14.83
CA VAL A 22 -24.42 33.38 15.25
C VAL A 22 -24.26 31.87 15.23
N THR A 23 -23.95 31.28 16.39
CA THR A 23 -23.99 29.83 16.58
C THR A 23 -25.42 29.40 16.28
N ALA A 24 -25.62 28.74 15.14
CA ALA A 24 -26.87 28.07 14.85
C ALA A 24 -27.16 27.11 16.00
N ALA A 25 -28.40 27.10 16.51
CA ALA A 25 -28.79 26.16 17.54
C ALA A 25 -28.57 24.72 17.03
N GLU A 26 -27.95 23.87 17.85
CA GLU A 26 -27.72 22.47 17.49
C GLU A 26 -29.04 21.78 17.10
N PRO A 27 -29.04 20.90 16.08
CA PRO A 27 -30.22 20.15 15.69
C PRO A 27 -30.77 19.36 16.87
N ARG A 28 -32.07 19.49 17.12
CA ARG A 28 -32.76 18.69 18.12
C ARG A 28 -32.80 17.23 17.72
N VAL A 29 -32.62 16.31 18.66
CA VAL A 29 -32.67 14.87 18.41
C VAL A 29 -33.64 14.20 19.38
N ASP A 30 -34.78 13.77 18.84
CA ASP A 30 -35.79 12.99 19.54
C ASP A 30 -35.56 11.49 19.29
N LEU A 31 -35.80 10.67 20.32
CA LEU A 31 -35.55 9.23 20.31
C LEU A 31 -36.82 8.45 20.67
N GLU A 32 -37.21 7.51 19.80
CA GLU A 32 -38.33 6.59 20.00
C GLU A 32 -37.82 5.15 20.03
N LEU A 33 -37.89 4.50 21.20
CA LEU A 33 -37.36 3.16 21.41
C LEU A 33 -38.45 2.14 21.73
N ALA A 34 -38.37 0.99 21.05
CA ALA A 34 -39.17 -0.17 21.35
C ALA A 34 -38.37 -1.20 22.19
N PHE A 35 -39.00 -1.78 23.21
CA PHE A 35 -38.41 -2.86 24.02
C PHE A 35 -38.95 -4.22 23.62
N GLU A 36 -38.04 -5.17 23.43
CA GLU A 36 -38.39 -6.59 23.35
C GLU A 36 -38.78 -7.18 24.72
N GLY A 37 -39.63 -8.20 24.70
CA GLY A 37 -40.00 -8.94 25.91
C GLY A 37 -38.82 -9.72 26.49
N GLY A 38 -38.76 -9.87 27.82
CA GLY A 38 -37.70 -10.62 28.52
C GLY A 38 -36.69 -9.76 29.28
N LEU A 39 -36.82 -8.43 29.22
CA LEU A 39 -35.95 -7.50 29.95
C LEU A 39 -36.31 -7.40 31.45
N SER A 40 -35.30 -7.07 32.26
CA SER A 40 -35.49 -6.73 33.68
C SER A 40 -36.51 -5.60 33.84
N PRO A 41 -37.40 -5.64 34.86
CA PRO A 41 -38.33 -4.55 35.16
C PRO A 41 -37.70 -3.17 35.33
N THR A 42 -36.39 -3.13 35.65
CA THR A 42 -35.63 -1.88 35.86
C THR A 42 -34.92 -1.37 34.61
N ALA A 43 -34.82 -2.16 33.53
CA ALA A 43 -34.05 -1.80 32.34
C ALA A 43 -34.60 -0.55 31.62
N PRO A 44 -35.92 -0.37 31.41
CA PRO A 44 -36.45 0.84 30.77
C PRO A 44 -36.12 2.12 31.54
N GLN A 45 -36.18 2.07 32.88
CA GLN A 45 -35.85 3.22 33.74
C GLN A 45 -34.37 3.60 33.63
N LYS A 46 -33.47 2.61 33.60
CA LYS A 46 -32.02 2.84 33.46
C LYS A 46 -31.67 3.44 32.10
N TRP A 47 -32.27 2.93 31.02
CA TRP A 47 -32.07 3.46 29.67
C TRP A 47 -32.62 4.88 29.52
N SER A 48 -33.83 5.16 30.01
CA SER A 48 -34.41 6.52 29.98
C SER A 48 -33.51 7.54 30.67
N ARG A 49 -32.95 7.18 31.83
CA ARG A 49 -32.02 8.03 32.57
C ARG A 49 -30.73 8.29 31.79
N LEU A 50 -30.06 7.24 31.31
CA LEU A 50 -28.82 7.37 30.54
C LEU A 50 -29.01 8.24 29.29
N LEU A 51 -30.06 8.00 28.50
CA LEU A 51 -30.30 8.71 27.25
C LEU A 51 -30.65 10.19 27.49
N SER A 52 -31.33 10.49 28.58
CA SER A 52 -31.55 11.88 28.99
C SER A 52 -30.24 12.56 29.42
N GLU A 53 -29.36 11.85 30.11
CA GLU A 53 -28.04 12.36 30.54
C GLU A 53 -27.04 12.55 29.38
N VAL A 54 -27.16 11.75 28.32
CA VAL A 54 -26.36 11.86 27.07
C VAL A 54 -26.78 13.09 26.25
N GLY A 55 -27.99 13.62 26.46
CA GLY A 55 -28.43 14.88 25.86
C GLY A 55 -29.38 14.76 24.67
N PHE A 56 -30.15 13.67 24.57
CA PHE A 56 -31.30 13.61 23.67
C PHE A 56 -32.44 14.53 24.15
N ASP A 57 -33.10 15.25 23.24
CA ASP A 57 -34.11 16.25 23.58
C ASP A 57 -35.41 15.63 24.12
N ARG A 58 -35.80 14.48 23.57
CA ARG A 58 -36.97 13.70 24.00
C ARG A 58 -36.70 12.22 23.86
N VAL A 59 -36.97 11.44 24.91
CA VAL A 59 -36.85 9.98 24.88
C VAL A 59 -38.22 9.35 25.17
N GLN A 60 -38.72 8.56 24.22
CA GLN A 60 -39.95 7.80 24.36
C GLN A 60 -39.67 6.31 24.33
N LEU A 61 -40.25 5.60 25.28
CA LEU A 61 -40.01 4.19 25.56
C LEU A 61 -41.35 3.45 25.45
N ARG A 62 -41.46 2.47 24.56
CA ARG A 62 -42.67 1.66 24.39
C ARG A 62 -42.38 0.17 24.26
N SER A 63 -43.36 -0.68 24.60
CA SER A 63 -43.25 -2.12 24.33
C SER A 63 -43.37 -2.38 22.82
N THR A 64 -42.55 -3.28 22.28
CA THR A 64 -42.56 -3.65 20.85
C THR A 64 -43.89 -4.26 20.42
N ARG A 65 -44.31 -4.01 19.17
CA ARG A 65 -45.48 -4.64 18.54
C ARG A 65 -45.12 -5.66 17.46
N GLY A 66 -43.82 -5.97 17.31
CA GLY A 66 -43.27 -6.84 16.27
C GLY A 66 -42.86 -6.08 15.01
N ASN A 67 -41.63 -6.33 14.54
CA ASN A 67 -40.96 -5.76 13.36
C ASN A 67 -40.79 -4.23 13.38
N GLU A 68 -40.03 -3.73 14.35
CA GLU A 68 -39.69 -2.30 14.46
C GLU A 68 -38.55 -1.95 13.51
N GLU A 69 -38.72 -0.87 12.74
CA GLU A 69 -37.73 -0.38 11.78
C GLU A 69 -36.75 0.58 12.45
N VAL A 70 -35.46 0.28 12.36
CA VAL A 70 -34.37 1.13 12.88
C VAL A 70 -34.02 2.18 11.83
N LYS A 71 -34.30 3.46 12.08
CA LYS A 71 -34.09 4.56 11.11
C LYS A 71 -33.92 5.93 11.76
N VAL A 72 -33.44 6.90 10.97
CA VAL A 72 -33.45 8.33 11.34
C VAL A 72 -34.27 9.09 10.31
N ASP A 73 -35.33 9.75 10.77
CA ASP A 73 -36.12 10.67 9.97
C ASP A 73 -35.60 12.10 10.17
N THR A 74 -35.27 12.79 9.07
CA THR A 74 -34.90 14.21 9.10
C THR A 74 -36.16 15.06 8.98
N LEU A 75 -36.41 15.92 9.96
CA LEU A 75 -37.57 16.80 10.04
C LEU A 75 -37.13 18.26 9.89
N GLY A 76 -37.81 19.02 9.04
CA GLY A 76 -37.47 20.43 8.75
C GLY A 76 -36.49 20.59 7.57
N SER A 77 -36.10 21.83 7.29
CA SER A 77 -35.14 22.17 6.21
C SER A 77 -34.35 23.43 6.56
N GLY A 78 -33.13 23.57 6.00
CA GLY A 78 -32.24 24.69 6.27
C GLY A 78 -31.72 24.71 7.70
N ARG A 79 -31.81 25.86 8.39
CA ARG A 79 -31.28 26.05 9.76
C ARG A 79 -32.14 25.48 10.88
N ASN A 80 -33.33 24.95 10.58
CA ASN A 80 -34.28 24.39 11.56
C ASN A 80 -34.48 22.88 11.33
N ILE A 81 -33.39 22.12 11.35
CA ILE A 81 -33.43 20.66 11.24
C ILE A 81 -33.53 20.03 12.63
N SER A 82 -34.37 19.00 12.75
CA SER A 82 -34.42 18.10 13.90
C SER A 82 -34.47 16.66 13.42
N TYR A 83 -33.88 15.74 14.17
CA TYR A 83 -33.84 14.32 13.86
C TYR A 83 -34.79 13.54 14.77
N ARG A 84 -35.55 12.63 14.19
CA ARG A 84 -36.27 11.59 14.94
C ARG A 84 -35.60 10.26 14.71
N VAL A 85 -35.06 9.66 15.77
CA VAL A 85 -34.35 8.39 15.74
C VAL A 85 -35.27 7.29 16.27
N SER A 86 -35.50 6.27 15.47
CA SER A 86 -36.23 5.06 15.84
C SER A 86 -35.24 3.92 16.09
N GLY A 87 -35.32 3.30 17.27
CA GLY A 87 -34.41 2.24 17.69
C GLY A 87 -35.08 1.14 18.51
N VAL A 88 -34.33 0.07 18.78
CA VAL A 88 -34.83 -1.10 19.53
C VAL A 88 -33.87 -1.45 20.65
N ILE A 89 -34.41 -1.78 21.82
CA ILE A 89 -33.66 -2.40 22.91
C ILE A 89 -34.01 -3.89 22.93
N LEU A 90 -33.01 -4.70 22.63
CA LEU A 90 -33.10 -6.15 22.51
C LEU A 90 -33.19 -6.82 23.89
N ALA A 91 -33.62 -8.09 23.91
CA ALA A 91 -33.71 -8.89 25.15
C ALA A 91 -32.37 -9.05 25.91
N ASP A 92 -31.23 -8.93 25.21
CA ASP A 92 -29.88 -8.94 25.79
C ASP A 92 -29.46 -7.59 26.40
N ASN A 93 -30.39 -6.63 26.51
CA ASN A 93 -30.20 -5.29 27.06
C ASN A 93 -29.24 -4.40 26.24
N GLN A 94 -29.24 -4.57 24.92
CA GLN A 94 -28.50 -3.72 23.99
C GLN A 94 -29.43 -2.82 23.17
N LEU A 95 -29.04 -1.55 23.02
CA LEU A 95 -29.70 -0.55 22.19
C LEU A 95 -29.15 -0.62 20.76
N ILE A 96 -30.04 -0.72 19.79
CA ILE A 96 -29.78 -0.67 18.36
C ILE A 96 -30.40 0.61 17.79
N VAL A 97 -29.57 1.43 17.15
CA VAL A 97 -29.94 2.63 16.39
C VAL A 97 -29.20 2.63 15.05
N PRO A 98 -29.57 3.46 14.07
CA PRO A 98 -28.87 3.47 12.78
C PRO A 98 -27.36 3.74 12.93
N GLY A 99 -26.54 2.85 12.38
CA GLY A 99 -25.08 2.95 12.46
C GLY A 99 -24.48 2.71 13.86
N GLY A 100 -25.25 2.19 14.84
CA GLY A 100 -24.75 2.05 16.21
C GLY A 100 -25.43 0.95 17.04
N ARG A 101 -24.62 0.22 17.81
CA ARG A 101 -25.03 -0.79 18.80
C ARG A 101 -24.37 -0.49 20.13
N PHE A 102 -25.16 -0.32 21.19
CA PHE A 102 -24.69 0.19 22.48
C PHE A 102 -25.21 -0.64 23.64
N SER A 103 -24.33 -0.94 24.58
CA SER A 103 -24.71 -1.40 25.92
C SER A 103 -24.96 -0.21 26.84
N ILE A 104 -25.55 -0.47 28.01
CA ILE A 104 -25.81 0.58 28.99
C ILE A 104 -24.53 1.20 29.60
N SER A 105 -23.37 0.55 29.41
CA SER A 105 -22.05 1.09 29.79
C SER A 105 -21.41 1.98 28.73
N ASP A 106 -21.94 2.01 27.50
CA ASP A 106 -21.32 2.72 26.36
C ASP A 106 -21.68 4.22 26.29
N ARG A 107 -21.71 4.92 27.43
CA ARG A 107 -22.09 6.35 27.51
C ARG A 107 -21.30 7.22 26.53
N THR A 108 -19.97 7.14 26.55
CA THR A 108 -19.10 7.96 25.69
C THR A 108 -19.30 7.68 24.20
N LYS A 109 -19.61 6.43 23.84
CA LYS A 109 -19.86 6.08 22.44
C LYS A 109 -21.23 6.60 21.97
N LEU A 110 -22.23 6.63 22.85
CA LEU A 110 -23.54 7.24 22.59
C LEU A 110 -23.43 8.77 22.44
N GLU A 111 -22.63 9.43 23.29
CA GLU A 111 -22.34 10.87 23.16
C GLU A 111 -21.68 11.19 21.81
N LEU A 112 -20.67 10.41 21.41
CA LEU A 112 -20.02 10.56 20.10
C LEU A 112 -20.95 10.29 18.92
N TRP A 113 -21.83 9.29 19.04
CA TRP A 113 -22.81 8.98 18.00
C TRP A 113 -23.84 10.11 17.84
N LEU A 114 -24.32 10.67 18.95
CA LEU A 114 -25.27 11.79 18.94
C LEU A 114 -24.62 13.04 18.34
N GLU A 115 -23.36 13.31 18.68
CA GLU A 115 -22.60 14.42 18.11
C GLU A 115 -22.43 14.26 16.60
N ARG A 116 -22.07 13.06 16.14
CA ARG A 116 -22.00 12.76 14.71
C ARG A 116 -23.35 12.90 14.03
N LEU A 117 -24.46 12.54 14.65
CA LEU A 117 -25.78 12.77 14.05
C LEU A 117 -26.08 14.26 13.87
N ARG A 118 -25.76 15.08 14.88
CA ARG A 118 -25.95 16.53 14.84
C ARG A 118 -25.06 17.20 13.81
N GLN A 119 -23.80 16.80 13.75
CA GLN A 119 -22.80 17.37 12.86
C GLN A 119 -22.91 16.83 11.44
N ASP A 120 -22.96 15.52 11.26
CA ASP A 120 -22.80 14.81 9.98
C ASP A 120 -24.12 14.41 9.33
N GLY A 121 -25.23 14.43 10.08
CA GLY A 121 -26.52 13.97 9.61
C GLY A 121 -26.58 12.43 9.45
N PRO A 122 -27.74 11.89 9.08
CA PRO A 122 -27.97 10.44 9.10
C PRO A 122 -27.20 9.67 8.01
N GLU A 123 -26.89 10.29 6.88
CA GLU A 123 -26.22 9.64 5.73
C GLU A 123 -24.82 9.12 6.10
N LEU A 124 -24.08 9.89 6.91
CA LEU A 124 -22.71 9.59 7.32
C LEU A 124 -22.62 8.71 8.58
N LEU A 125 -23.73 8.49 9.28
CA LEU A 125 -23.81 7.51 10.37
C LEU A 125 -23.88 6.08 9.83
N THR A 126 -24.47 5.90 8.65
CA THR A 126 -24.72 4.59 8.05
C THR A 126 -23.74 4.21 6.95
N SER A 127 -22.91 5.15 6.46
CA SER A 127 -21.89 4.87 5.45
C SER A 127 -20.72 4.08 6.04
N ALA A 128 -20.39 2.93 5.44
CA ALA A 128 -19.22 2.13 5.79
C ALA A 128 -17.89 2.71 5.25
N GLU A 129 -17.96 3.64 4.29
CA GLU A 129 -16.80 4.27 3.64
C GLU A 129 -16.64 5.74 4.04
N LYS A 130 -15.38 6.20 4.18
CA LYS A 130 -15.05 7.61 4.44
C LYS A 130 -15.47 8.46 3.22
N PRO A 131 -16.36 9.44 3.37
CA PRO A 131 -16.80 10.28 2.26
C PRO A 131 -15.64 11.10 1.65
N PRO A 132 -15.59 11.30 0.32
CA PRO A 132 -14.56 12.11 -0.33
C PRO A 132 -14.49 13.52 0.23
N PHE A 133 -13.28 14.01 0.51
CA PHE A 133 -13.03 15.35 1.09
C PHE A 133 -13.80 15.65 2.38
N ASN A 134 -14.31 14.62 3.08
CA ASN A 134 -15.17 14.77 4.24
C ASN A 134 -16.47 15.55 3.98
N LEU A 135 -16.97 15.54 2.74
CA LEU A 135 -18.20 16.22 2.33
C LEU A 135 -19.40 15.26 2.28
N THR A 136 -20.59 15.76 2.63
CA THR A 136 -21.85 15.04 2.34
C THR A 136 -22.11 14.97 0.83
N GLY A 137 -22.98 14.06 0.38
CA GLY A 137 -23.29 13.92 -1.05
C GLY A 137 -23.81 15.22 -1.68
N ASN A 138 -24.64 15.97 -0.95
CA ASN A 138 -25.17 17.27 -1.42
C ASN A 138 -24.08 18.35 -1.51
N GLN A 139 -23.17 18.41 -0.54
CA GLN A 139 -22.06 19.37 -0.54
C GLN A 139 -21.05 19.06 -1.65
N LEU A 140 -20.71 17.78 -1.84
CA LEU A 140 -19.83 17.36 -2.92
C LEU A 140 -20.45 17.70 -4.28
N LYS A 141 -21.76 17.45 -4.44
CA LYS A 141 -22.50 17.83 -5.65
C LYS A 141 -22.43 19.35 -5.89
N GLN A 142 -22.68 20.16 -4.87
CA GLN A 142 -22.61 21.62 -4.97
C GLN A 142 -21.23 22.10 -5.42
N VAL A 143 -20.15 21.57 -4.82
CA VAL A 143 -18.78 21.89 -5.24
C VAL A 143 -18.53 21.45 -6.68
N ASN A 144 -18.97 20.25 -7.06
CA ASN A 144 -18.77 19.73 -8.40
C ASN A 144 -19.52 20.55 -9.45
N ASP A 145 -20.78 20.93 -9.19
CA ASP A 145 -21.63 21.77 -10.06
C ASP A 145 -20.95 23.12 -10.36
N ASP A 146 -20.25 23.69 -9.38
CA ASP A 146 -19.47 24.92 -9.56
C ASP A 146 -18.15 24.68 -10.32
N LEU A 147 -17.41 23.62 -9.96
CA LEU A 147 -16.09 23.35 -10.50
C LEU A 147 -16.10 22.74 -11.91
N MET A 148 -17.22 22.17 -12.36
CA MET A 148 -17.39 21.66 -13.73
C MET A 148 -17.56 22.77 -14.78
N GLN A 149 -17.76 24.03 -14.37
CA GLN A 149 -17.90 25.17 -15.28
C GLN A 149 -16.66 25.34 -16.17
N LYS A 150 -16.87 25.53 -17.48
CA LYS A 150 -15.78 25.68 -18.45
C LYS A 150 -15.03 27.01 -18.29
N TYR A 151 -13.70 26.96 -18.43
CA TYR A 151 -12.83 28.14 -18.47
C TYR A 151 -12.46 28.49 -19.91
N ASP A 152 -12.96 29.61 -20.43
CA ASP A 152 -12.85 30.00 -21.85
C ASP A 152 -11.86 31.15 -22.09
N HIS A 153 -10.72 31.14 -21.41
CA HIS A 153 -9.67 32.15 -21.63
C HIS A 153 -8.29 31.52 -21.67
N PRO A 154 -7.32 32.15 -22.36
CA PRO A 154 -5.94 31.68 -22.36
C PRO A 154 -5.34 31.72 -20.95
N THR A 155 -4.60 30.67 -20.58
CA THR A 155 -3.84 30.63 -19.33
C THR A 155 -2.34 30.75 -19.52
N LYS A 156 -1.79 30.32 -20.66
CA LYS A 156 -0.33 30.30 -20.84
C LYS A 156 0.26 31.71 -20.76
N GLY A 157 1.30 31.87 -19.94
CA GLY A 157 1.96 33.14 -19.66
C GLY A 157 1.16 34.11 -18.78
N GLN A 158 -0.01 33.72 -18.25
CA GLN A 158 -0.77 34.55 -17.32
C GLN A 158 -0.27 34.38 -15.87
N ASP A 159 -0.53 35.39 -15.05
CA ASP A 159 -0.35 35.30 -13.59
C ASP A 159 -1.41 34.34 -13.00
N PRO A 160 -1.01 33.32 -12.21
CA PRO A 160 -1.90 32.43 -11.48
C PRO A 160 -3.06 33.13 -10.77
N ARG A 161 -2.81 34.28 -10.15
CA ARG A 161 -3.83 35.05 -9.42
C ARG A 161 -4.91 35.59 -10.34
N VAL A 162 -4.57 36.03 -11.55
CA VAL A 162 -5.54 36.54 -12.53
C VAL A 162 -6.51 35.44 -12.96
N VAL A 163 -6.01 34.22 -13.14
CA VAL A 163 -6.84 33.06 -13.49
C VAL A 163 -7.74 32.66 -12.32
N ILE A 164 -7.18 32.58 -11.11
CA ILE A 164 -7.94 32.26 -9.89
C ILE A 164 -9.06 33.28 -9.65
N ASP A 165 -8.78 34.58 -9.74
CA ASP A 165 -9.77 35.66 -9.53
C ASP A 165 -10.88 35.65 -10.58
N ARG A 166 -10.58 35.17 -11.78
CA ARG A 166 -11.58 35.03 -12.84
C ARG A 166 -12.52 33.87 -12.57
N ILE A 167 -11.99 32.75 -12.08
CA ILE A 167 -12.78 31.58 -11.70
C ILE A 167 -13.63 31.91 -10.47
N GLU A 168 -13.03 32.51 -9.43
CA GLU A 168 -13.69 32.89 -8.17
C GLU A 168 -15.00 33.66 -8.40
N ARG A 169 -15.00 34.62 -9.33
CA ARG A 169 -16.17 35.46 -9.66
C ARG A 169 -17.36 34.69 -10.24
N LYS A 170 -17.16 33.45 -10.68
CA LYS A 170 -18.20 32.58 -11.25
C LYS A 170 -18.64 31.48 -10.29
N LEU A 171 -17.97 31.30 -9.16
CA LEU A 171 -18.30 30.26 -8.18
C LEU A 171 -19.42 30.74 -7.24
N SER A 172 -20.34 29.83 -6.94
CA SER A 172 -21.38 30.00 -5.93
C SER A 172 -20.86 29.62 -4.52
N VAL A 173 -19.95 28.66 -4.46
CA VAL A 173 -19.22 28.20 -3.28
C VAL A 173 -18.13 29.24 -2.97
N PRO A 174 -18.11 29.82 -1.75
CA PRO A 174 -17.08 30.78 -1.37
C PRO A 174 -15.69 30.16 -1.47
N MET A 175 -14.75 30.90 -2.07
CA MET A 175 -13.35 30.52 -2.13
C MET A 175 -12.50 31.48 -1.30
N GLU A 176 -11.52 30.94 -0.58
CA GLU A 176 -10.54 31.71 0.18
C GLU A 176 -9.13 31.25 -0.17
N ILE A 177 -8.20 32.21 -0.19
CA ILE A 177 -6.77 31.91 -0.29
C ILE A 177 -6.13 32.15 1.07
N ASP A 178 -5.52 31.11 1.62
CA ASP A 178 -4.83 31.21 2.90
C ASP A 178 -3.68 32.24 2.82
N ARG A 179 -3.37 32.90 3.95
CA ARG A 179 -2.34 33.95 4.00
C ARG A 179 -0.98 33.46 3.51
N SER A 180 -0.64 32.21 3.81
CA SER A 180 0.62 31.59 3.36
C SER A 180 0.66 31.37 1.84
N ALA A 181 -0.49 31.03 1.25
CA ALA A 181 -0.67 30.86 -0.19
C ALA A 181 -0.62 32.20 -0.93
N MET A 182 -1.20 33.26 -0.35
CA MET A 182 -1.19 34.62 -0.90
C MET A 182 0.23 35.13 -1.15
N THR A 183 1.17 34.82 -0.25
CA THR A 183 2.58 35.21 -0.42
C THR A 183 3.22 34.49 -1.60
N THR A 184 2.94 33.19 -1.76
CA THR A 184 3.44 32.38 -2.88
C THR A 184 2.88 32.85 -4.22
N LEU A 185 1.61 33.23 -4.29
CA LEU A 185 0.98 33.74 -5.52
C LEU A 185 1.53 35.11 -5.96
N ARG A 186 2.13 35.88 -5.06
CA ARG A 186 2.72 37.20 -5.37
C ARG A 186 4.14 37.13 -5.93
N SER A 187 4.76 35.95 -6.04
CA SER A 187 6.17 35.81 -6.43
C SER A 187 6.47 36.06 -7.91
N GLY A 188 5.48 36.43 -8.74
CA GLY A 188 5.68 36.72 -10.17
C GLY A 188 5.83 35.49 -11.05
N SER A 189 5.29 34.35 -10.62
CA SER A 189 5.25 33.11 -11.41
C SER A 189 4.24 33.23 -12.56
N HIS A 190 4.48 32.51 -13.66
CA HIS A 190 3.57 32.46 -14.80
C HIS A 190 3.10 31.02 -15.02
N ILE A 191 1.92 30.84 -15.60
CA ILE A 191 1.39 29.52 -15.95
C ILE A 191 2.04 29.05 -17.26
N GLU A 192 2.58 27.84 -17.27
CA GLU A 192 3.27 27.26 -18.45
C GLU A 192 2.31 26.51 -19.40
N ASP A 193 1.23 25.95 -18.85
CA ASP A 193 0.22 25.19 -19.60
C ASP A 193 -0.88 26.09 -20.17
N GLU A 194 -1.41 25.70 -21.34
CA GLU A 194 -2.69 26.23 -21.82
C GLU A 194 -3.82 25.32 -21.33
N LEU A 195 -4.74 25.90 -20.57
CA LEU A 195 -5.83 25.22 -19.87
C LEU A 195 -7.20 25.74 -20.32
N GLU A 196 -7.24 26.63 -21.33
CA GLU A 196 -8.45 27.03 -22.00
C GLU A 196 -9.24 25.80 -22.47
N GLY A 197 -10.52 25.78 -22.12
CA GLY A 197 -11.44 24.72 -22.48
C GLY A 197 -11.68 23.67 -21.39
N LEU A 198 -10.84 23.63 -20.34
CA LEU A 198 -11.01 22.75 -19.19
C LEU A 198 -11.97 23.34 -18.14
N SER A 199 -12.47 22.50 -17.25
CA SER A 199 -13.31 22.89 -16.12
C SER A 199 -12.52 23.65 -15.06
N ALA A 200 -13.20 24.55 -14.36
CA ALA A 200 -12.67 25.41 -13.32
C ALA A 200 -11.89 24.65 -12.24
N GLY A 201 -12.35 23.46 -11.82
CA GLY A 201 -11.66 22.64 -10.82
C GLY A 201 -10.28 22.16 -11.29
N THR A 202 -10.20 21.56 -12.47
CA THR A 202 -8.94 21.14 -13.09
C THR A 202 -8.01 22.33 -13.32
N VAL A 203 -8.54 23.47 -13.80
CA VAL A 203 -7.74 24.69 -14.00
C VAL A 203 -7.17 25.19 -12.69
N LEU A 204 -8.01 25.35 -11.65
CA LEU A 204 -7.55 25.78 -10.33
C LEU A 204 -6.49 24.83 -9.77
N ALA A 205 -6.73 23.52 -9.85
CA ALA A 205 -5.80 22.51 -9.36
C ALA A 205 -4.47 22.54 -10.13
N ALA A 206 -4.49 22.68 -11.46
CA ALA A 206 -3.31 22.74 -12.31
C ALA A 206 -2.49 24.01 -12.07
N VAL A 207 -3.15 25.15 -11.86
CA VAL A 207 -2.50 26.45 -11.63
C VAL A 207 -1.79 26.51 -10.28
N VAL A 208 -2.41 25.98 -9.22
CA VAL A 208 -1.86 26.08 -7.86
C VAL A 208 -0.82 25.00 -7.55
N ARG A 209 -0.85 23.86 -8.26
CA ARG A 209 0.02 22.70 -7.96
C ARG A 209 1.52 22.98 -8.14
N PRO A 210 1.99 23.61 -9.24
CA PRO A 210 3.41 23.98 -9.40
C PRO A 210 3.93 24.91 -8.31
N LEU A 211 3.04 25.63 -7.63
CA LEU A 211 3.39 26.54 -6.53
C LEU A 211 3.48 25.82 -5.17
N GLY A 212 3.30 24.50 -5.14
CA GLY A 212 3.25 23.72 -3.88
C GLY A 212 1.95 23.94 -3.08
N LEU A 213 0.92 24.47 -3.74
CA LEU A 213 -0.39 24.72 -3.16
C LEU A 213 -1.40 23.67 -3.65
N ALA A 214 -2.54 23.60 -2.98
CA ALA A 214 -3.65 22.70 -3.30
C ALA A 214 -4.99 23.41 -3.11
N LEU A 215 -5.96 23.04 -3.93
CA LEU A 215 -7.37 23.36 -3.74
C LEU A 215 -7.97 22.30 -2.80
N VAL A 216 -8.55 22.74 -1.69
CA VAL A 216 -9.10 21.88 -0.65
C VAL A 216 -10.55 22.30 -0.37
N PRO A 217 -11.54 21.43 -0.63
CA PRO A 217 -12.88 21.62 -0.12
C PRO A 217 -12.87 21.49 1.40
N ASP A 218 -13.45 22.46 2.08
CA ASP A 218 -13.48 22.53 3.53
C ASP A 218 -14.92 22.67 4.01
N ARG A 219 -15.31 21.77 4.90
CA ARG A 219 -16.69 21.65 5.40
C ARG A 219 -16.89 22.61 6.56
N GLN A 220 -17.95 23.42 6.49
CA GLN A 220 -18.34 24.38 7.52
C GLN A 220 -19.76 24.06 8.01
N GLY A 221 -19.90 22.94 8.73
CA GLY A 221 -21.20 22.40 9.16
C GLY A 221 -22.03 21.92 7.96
N GLN A 222 -23.11 22.65 7.65
CA GLN A 222 -23.95 22.41 6.46
C GLN A 222 -23.43 23.11 5.21
N ASP A 223 -22.60 24.14 5.35
CA ASP A 223 -22.01 24.87 4.23
C ASP A 223 -20.66 24.25 3.82
N VAL A 224 -20.18 24.63 2.65
CA VAL A 224 -18.88 24.24 2.10
C VAL A 224 -18.15 25.48 1.58
N ARG A 225 -16.82 25.49 1.70
CA ARG A 225 -15.95 26.50 1.10
C ARG A 225 -14.79 25.84 0.37
N LEU A 226 -14.18 26.56 -0.56
CA LEU A 226 -12.95 26.15 -1.22
C LEU A 226 -11.77 26.93 -0.61
N ILE A 227 -10.66 26.24 -0.33
CA ILE A 227 -9.46 26.86 0.24
C ILE A 227 -8.26 26.55 -0.65
N ILE A 228 -7.54 27.59 -1.08
CA ILE A 228 -6.20 27.43 -1.66
C ILE A 228 -5.17 27.58 -0.53
N ARG A 229 -4.47 26.48 -0.21
CA ARG A 229 -3.45 26.45 0.85
C ARG A 229 -2.33 25.46 0.55
N ARG A 230 -1.28 25.45 1.38
CA ARG A 230 -0.32 24.33 1.39
C ARG A 230 -1.00 23.11 2.01
N PRO A 231 -0.91 21.91 1.40
CA PRO A 231 -1.53 20.72 1.95
C PRO A 231 -0.85 20.30 3.26
N SER A 232 -1.62 19.85 4.25
CA SER A 232 -1.12 19.34 5.53
C SER A 232 -1.26 17.82 5.62
N GLY A 233 -0.16 17.10 5.69
CA GLY A 233 -0.16 15.65 5.94
C GLY A 233 -0.91 14.83 4.88
N SER A 234 -1.84 13.98 5.31
CA SER A 234 -2.64 13.05 4.48
C SER A 234 -4.02 13.60 4.11
N GLU A 235 -4.14 14.92 3.92
CA GLU A 235 -5.40 15.56 3.55
C GLU A 235 -5.80 15.24 2.10
N ASP A 236 -7.10 14.99 1.88
CA ASP A 236 -7.68 14.79 0.55
C ASP A 236 -7.78 16.15 -0.17
N ILE A 237 -7.19 16.24 -1.36
CA ILE A 237 -7.08 17.50 -2.13
C ILE A 237 -7.70 17.37 -3.53
N TRP A 238 -8.25 18.44 -4.07
CA TRP A 238 -8.86 18.40 -5.41
C TRP A 238 -7.80 18.03 -6.46
N PRO A 239 -8.07 17.00 -7.29
CA PRO A 239 -7.07 16.48 -8.23
C PRO A 239 -6.94 17.37 -9.47
N VAL A 240 -5.80 17.28 -10.14
CA VAL A 240 -5.65 17.78 -11.53
C VAL A 240 -6.23 16.71 -12.45
N GLY A 241 -7.55 16.79 -12.66
CA GLY A 241 -8.33 15.77 -13.35
C GLY A 241 -8.46 14.43 -12.58
N TRP A 242 -9.60 13.81 -12.76
CA TRP A 242 -10.00 12.55 -12.14
C TRP A 242 -9.39 11.35 -12.87
N PRO A 243 -9.12 10.23 -12.15
CA PRO A 243 -8.74 8.98 -12.79
C PRO A 243 -9.80 8.53 -13.80
N LEU A 244 -9.35 8.04 -14.96
CA LEU A 244 -10.22 7.50 -15.99
C LEU A 244 -11.04 6.30 -15.47
N GLN A 245 -12.36 6.37 -15.61
CA GLN A 245 -13.27 5.26 -15.40
C GLN A 245 -13.55 4.56 -16.74
N GLY A 246 -13.34 3.24 -16.81
CA GLY A 246 -13.56 2.45 -18.03
C GLY A 246 -12.33 2.25 -18.93
N LYS A 247 -12.54 1.68 -20.13
CA LYS A 247 -11.46 1.28 -21.05
C LYS A 247 -10.94 2.48 -21.85
N ARG A 248 -9.61 2.68 -21.86
CA ARG A 248 -8.92 3.77 -22.61
C ARG A 248 -9.31 3.85 -24.09
N GLN A 249 -9.48 2.72 -24.75
CA GLN A 249 -9.84 2.62 -26.18
C GLN A 249 -11.21 3.20 -26.49
N THR A 250 -12.13 3.16 -25.54
CA THR A 250 -13.49 3.69 -25.70
C THR A 250 -13.52 5.19 -25.48
N VAL A 251 -12.62 5.69 -24.61
CA VAL A 251 -12.66 7.06 -24.12
C VAL A 251 -11.72 7.99 -24.91
N VAL A 252 -10.59 7.48 -25.42
CA VAL A 252 -9.67 8.17 -26.36
C VAL A 252 -9.38 7.28 -27.59
N PRO A 253 -10.34 7.04 -28.50
CA PRO A 253 -10.09 6.17 -29.65
C PRO A 253 -8.92 6.64 -30.54
N GLN A 254 -8.70 7.96 -30.64
CA GLN A 254 -7.64 8.58 -31.44
C GLN A 254 -6.23 8.13 -31.00
N LEU A 255 -6.03 7.79 -29.72
CA LEU A 255 -4.75 7.25 -29.23
C LEU A 255 -4.44 5.85 -29.77
N PHE A 256 -5.45 5.11 -30.23
CA PHE A 256 -5.33 3.72 -30.67
C PHE A 256 -5.44 3.56 -32.19
N GLU A 257 -5.67 4.63 -32.93
CA GLU A 257 -5.65 4.62 -34.39
C GLU A 257 -4.27 4.23 -34.91
N LEU A 258 -4.23 3.39 -35.95
CA LEU A 258 -2.99 2.88 -36.53
C LEU A 258 -2.53 3.76 -37.70
N LEU A 259 -1.39 4.42 -37.53
CA LEU A 259 -0.78 5.31 -38.51
C LEU A 259 0.73 5.02 -38.66
N PRO A 260 1.33 5.32 -39.82
CA PRO A 260 2.78 5.29 -39.97
C PRO A 260 3.41 6.45 -39.18
N VAL A 261 4.34 6.13 -38.28
CA VAL A 261 5.09 7.13 -37.50
C VAL A 261 6.57 6.78 -37.55
N GLU A 262 7.39 7.81 -37.75
CA GLU A 262 8.84 7.78 -37.64
C GLU A 262 9.27 9.04 -36.91
N ILE A 263 10.14 8.88 -35.91
CA ILE A 263 10.74 9.98 -35.15
C ILE A 263 12.23 9.64 -35.09
N ASP A 264 13.10 10.54 -35.55
CA ASP A 264 14.54 10.32 -35.53
C ASP A 264 15.22 11.50 -34.84
N ASP A 265 15.78 11.23 -33.66
CA ASP A 265 16.57 12.16 -32.84
C ASP A 265 15.94 13.56 -32.69
N PHE A 266 14.65 13.60 -32.37
CA PHE A 266 13.85 14.82 -32.36
C PHE A 266 13.56 15.29 -30.91
N PRO A 267 13.46 16.62 -30.64
CA PRO A 267 13.14 17.12 -29.31
C PRO A 267 11.83 16.55 -28.77
N LEU A 268 11.84 16.12 -27.51
CA LEU A 268 10.67 15.55 -26.86
C LEU A 268 9.54 16.56 -26.75
N GLN A 269 9.82 17.80 -26.34
CA GLN A 269 8.80 18.85 -26.18
C GLN A 269 8.07 19.11 -27.52
N GLU A 270 8.81 19.26 -28.61
CA GLU A 270 8.22 19.45 -29.95
C GLU A 270 7.45 18.20 -30.41
N THR A 271 7.96 17.01 -30.11
CA THR A 271 7.28 15.75 -30.41
C THR A 271 5.93 15.65 -29.69
N LEU A 272 5.90 15.98 -28.39
CA LEU A 272 4.67 15.95 -27.58
C LEU A 272 3.66 16.99 -28.07
N ALA A 273 4.11 18.21 -28.38
CA ALA A 273 3.26 19.24 -28.96
C ALA A 273 2.64 18.80 -30.30
N ALA A 274 3.44 18.22 -31.19
CA ALA A 274 2.96 17.72 -32.48
C ALA A 274 1.97 16.55 -32.35
N ILE A 275 2.13 15.69 -31.33
CA ILE A 275 1.17 14.62 -31.04
C ILE A 275 -0.11 15.22 -30.46
N GLN A 276 -0.01 16.12 -29.48
CA GLN A 276 -1.13 16.82 -28.85
C GLN A 276 -2.06 17.45 -29.89
N ASP A 277 -1.50 18.23 -30.83
CA ASP A 277 -2.28 18.89 -31.88
C ASP A 277 -3.01 17.91 -32.80
N ARG A 278 -2.47 16.71 -33.00
CA ARG A 278 -3.05 15.69 -33.87
C ARG A 278 -4.15 14.86 -33.21
N ILE A 279 -4.06 14.63 -31.90
CA ILE A 279 -5.06 13.85 -31.15
C ILE A 279 -6.09 14.72 -30.43
N ASP A 280 -5.94 16.05 -30.51
CA ASP A 280 -6.79 17.04 -29.84
C ASP A 280 -6.98 16.74 -28.34
N LEU A 281 -5.87 16.43 -27.67
CA LEU A 281 -5.84 16.05 -26.27
C LEU A 281 -4.80 16.86 -25.52
N PRO A 282 -5.20 17.81 -24.65
CA PRO A 282 -4.27 18.58 -23.85
C PRO A 282 -3.27 17.70 -23.08
N MET A 283 -2.02 18.12 -23.00
CA MET A 283 -0.98 17.46 -22.21
C MET A 283 -0.52 18.39 -21.09
N LEU A 284 -0.60 17.91 -19.86
CA LEU A 284 -0.23 18.65 -18.65
C LEU A 284 1.01 18.04 -18.02
N TYR A 285 1.89 18.88 -17.48
CA TYR A 285 3.17 18.44 -16.94
C TYR A 285 3.23 18.65 -15.43
N ASP A 286 3.80 17.68 -14.70
CA ASP A 286 4.15 17.88 -13.29
C ASP A 286 5.50 18.61 -13.21
N TYR A 287 5.45 19.94 -13.37
CA TYR A 287 6.64 20.81 -13.33
C TYR A 287 7.45 20.67 -12.04
N ASN A 288 6.80 20.37 -10.91
CA ASN A 288 7.52 20.10 -9.67
C ASN A 288 8.30 18.79 -9.73
N ALA A 289 7.76 17.76 -10.36
CA ALA A 289 8.50 16.52 -10.60
C ALA A 289 9.65 16.75 -11.60
N LEU A 290 9.41 17.47 -12.69
CA LEU A 290 10.44 17.80 -13.67
C LEU A 290 11.60 18.58 -13.02
N ALA A 291 11.29 19.65 -12.29
CA ALA A 291 12.29 20.45 -11.59
C ALA A 291 13.04 19.68 -10.49
N ARG A 292 12.34 18.86 -9.68
CA ARG A 292 12.99 18.03 -8.64
C ARG A 292 13.98 17.02 -9.20
N HIS A 293 13.81 16.60 -10.46
CA HIS A 293 14.63 15.60 -11.11
C HIS A 293 15.54 16.20 -12.20
N ASP A 294 15.62 17.53 -12.27
CA ASP A 294 16.44 18.26 -13.23
C ASP A 294 16.17 17.84 -14.70
N ILE A 295 14.88 17.66 -15.01
CA ILE A 295 14.43 17.23 -16.35
C ILE A 295 13.93 18.44 -17.13
N ASN A 296 14.68 18.81 -18.16
CA ASN A 296 14.23 19.76 -19.17
C ASN A 296 13.76 19.01 -20.42
N LEU A 297 12.49 19.20 -20.81
CA LEU A 297 11.90 18.52 -21.97
C LEU A 297 12.48 18.97 -23.31
N GLU A 298 13.07 20.17 -23.36
CA GLU A 298 13.72 20.73 -24.55
C GLU A 298 15.05 20.05 -24.87
N ASP A 299 15.77 19.60 -23.83
CA ASP A 299 17.10 19.01 -23.96
C ASP A 299 17.05 17.51 -24.30
N ILE A 300 15.89 16.87 -24.14
CA ILE A 300 15.72 15.43 -24.37
C ILE A 300 15.36 15.17 -25.82
N ARG A 301 16.16 14.33 -26.49
CA ARG A 301 15.85 13.83 -27.82
C ARG A 301 15.32 12.39 -27.77
N VAL A 302 14.36 12.10 -28.63
CA VAL A 302 13.68 10.80 -28.70
C VAL A 302 13.62 10.28 -30.12
N SER A 303 13.62 8.96 -30.25
CA SER A 303 13.49 8.28 -31.53
C SER A 303 12.41 7.20 -31.48
N TYR A 304 11.71 6.99 -32.58
CA TYR A 304 10.74 5.93 -32.78
C TYR A 304 10.90 5.35 -34.19
N PRO A 305 11.19 4.04 -34.33
CA PRO A 305 11.47 3.44 -35.62
C PRO A 305 10.25 3.50 -36.55
N GLY A 306 10.47 3.83 -37.83
CA GLY A 306 9.43 3.94 -38.84
C GLY A 306 8.57 2.68 -38.98
N LYS A 307 7.35 2.69 -38.44
CA LYS A 307 6.38 1.61 -38.60
C LYS A 307 4.94 2.09 -38.38
N LYS A 308 3.99 1.29 -38.88
CA LYS A 308 2.57 1.49 -38.60
C LYS A 308 2.26 1.11 -37.15
N THR A 309 1.83 2.07 -36.33
CA THR A 309 1.59 1.91 -34.89
C THR A 309 0.52 2.89 -34.41
N SER A 310 0.22 2.92 -33.10
CA SER A 310 -0.70 3.88 -32.49
C SER A 310 0.02 4.91 -31.63
N TYR A 311 -0.59 6.10 -31.46
CA TYR A 311 -0.04 7.15 -30.59
C TYR A 311 0.13 6.69 -29.14
N SER A 312 -0.71 5.78 -28.64
CA SER A 312 -0.54 5.18 -27.32
C SER A 312 0.81 4.47 -27.18
N ILE A 313 1.26 3.76 -28.21
CA ILE A 313 2.55 3.05 -28.20
C ILE A 313 3.70 4.03 -28.40
N VAL A 314 3.54 5.00 -29.30
CA VAL A 314 4.54 6.05 -29.55
C VAL A 314 4.81 6.83 -28.27
N LEU A 315 3.76 7.41 -27.66
CA LEU A 315 3.84 8.16 -26.41
C LEU A 315 4.49 7.32 -25.29
N GLN A 316 4.04 6.08 -25.10
CA GLN A 316 4.65 5.20 -24.08
C GLN A 316 6.15 5.01 -24.32
N THR A 317 6.56 4.86 -25.57
CA THR A 317 7.95 4.59 -25.96
C THR A 317 8.84 5.81 -25.77
N ILE A 318 8.44 6.98 -26.29
CA ILE A 318 9.24 8.22 -26.21
C ILE A 318 9.30 8.75 -24.78
N LEU A 319 8.22 8.64 -23.99
CA LEU A 319 8.23 9.03 -22.59
C LEU A 319 9.13 8.12 -21.75
N THR A 320 9.18 6.82 -22.09
CA THR A 320 10.10 5.89 -21.42
C THR A 320 11.56 6.26 -21.66
N GLN A 321 11.93 6.72 -22.86
CA GLN A 321 13.28 7.24 -23.14
C GLN A 321 13.62 8.46 -22.27
N ALA A 322 12.61 9.28 -21.99
CA ALA A 322 12.70 10.45 -21.12
C ALA A 322 12.53 10.17 -19.62
N ARG A 323 12.36 8.91 -19.21
CA ARG A 323 12.03 8.50 -17.81
C ARG A 323 10.74 9.13 -17.26
N LEU A 324 9.81 9.45 -18.14
CA LEU A 324 8.49 9.98 -17.82
C LEU A 324 7.41 8.90 -17.91
N LYS A 325 6.31 9.10 -17.18
CA LYS A 325 5.11 8.27 -17.26
C LYS A 325 3.90 9.16 -17.56
N GLY A 326 3.11 8.76 -18.56
CA GLY A 326 1.83 9.40 -18.89
C GLY A 326 0.63 8.73 -18.21
N GLU A 327 -0.30 9.54 -17.74
CA GLU A 327 -1.58 9.13 -17.18
C GLU A 327 -2.74 9.87 -17.84
N LEU A 328 -3.78 9.14 -18.25
CA LEU A 328 -5.00 9.73 -18.77
C LEU A 328 -5.90 10.18 -17.61
N ARG A 329 -6.34 11.44 -17.67
CA ARG A 329 -7.23 12.06 -16.69
C ARG A 329 -8.50 12.58 -17.36
N VAL A 330 -9.59 12.59 -16.59
CA VAL A 330 -10.90 13.11 -16.98
C VAL A 330 -11.14 14.39 -16.21
N ASP A 331 -11.50 15.46 -16.90
CA ASP A 331 -11.84 16.74 -16.31
C ASP A 331 -13.14 16.68 -15.48
N ASP A 332 -13.40 17.70 -14.64
CA ASP A 332 -14.55 17.71 -13.72
C ASP A 332 -15.90 17.61 -14.44
N ALA A 333 -16.00 18.12 -15.68
CA ALA A 333 -17.21 18.00 -16.51
C ALA A 333 -17.47 16.59 -17.08
N GLY A 334 -16.54 15.63 -16.93
CA GLY A 334 -16.81 14.20 -17.12
C GLY A 334 -17.06 13.67 -18.54
N ALA A 335 -16.96 14.49 -19.58
CA ALA A 335 -17.42 14.09 -20.92
C ALA A 335 -16.38 13.31 -21.75
N GLN A 336 -15.09 13.61 -21.60
CA GLN A 336 -13.98 13.05 -22.38
C GLN A 336 -12.66 13.17 -21.60
N PRO A 337 -11.67 12.32 -21.87
CA PRO A 337 -10.34 12.48 -21.30
C PRO A 337 -9.78 13.77 -21.86
N THR A 338 -9.31 14.63 -20.97
CA THR A 338 -9.15 16.06 -21.25
C THR A 338 -7.73 16.49 -20.99
N ALA A 339 -6.94 15.64 -20.32
CA ALA A 339 -5.53 15.86 -20.08
C ALA A 339 -4.74 14.55 -19.98
N LEU A 340 -3.58 14.49 -20.65
CA LEU A 340 -2.51 13.55 -20.36
C LEU A 340 -1.57 14.18 -19.34
N ARG A 341 -1.51 13.66 -18.11
CA ARG A 341 -0.58 14.13 -17.08
C ARG A 341 0.73 13.35 -17.14
N TYR A 342 1.86 14.06 -17.22
CA TYR A 342 3.19 13.46 -17.14
C TYR A 342 3.84 13.67 -15.78
N ASN A 343 4.26 12.58 -15.15
CA ASN A 343 5.07 12.61 -13.93
C ASN A 343 6.41 11.94 -14.19
N HIS A 344 7.46 12.40 -13.49
CA HIS A 344 8.71 11.65 -13.41
C HIS A 344 8.45 10.26 -12.81
N ARG A 345 9.12 9.24 -13.34
CA ARG A 345 9.27 7.97 -12.62
C ARG A 345 10.06 8.23 -11.33
N GLN A 346 9.41 8.28 -10.16
CA GLN A 346 10.10 7.70 -8.98
C GLN A 346 10.70 6.36 -9.43
N PRO A 347 11.88 5.93 -8.94
CA PRO A 347 12.46 4.67 -9.35
C PRO A 347 11.52 3.54 -8.96
N LEU A 348 10.56 3.25 -9.83
CA LEU A 348 9.98 1.97 -10.06
C LEU A 348 11.11 1.21 -10.71
N LEU A 349 11.77 0.40 -9.89
CA LEU A 349 12.45 -0.83 -10.26
C LEU A 349 12.43 -1.03 -11.77
N SER A 350 13.57 -0.80 -12.39
CA SER A 350 13.78 -1.02 -13.81
C SER A 350 13.12 -2.32 -14.21
N ARG A 351 12.11 -2.23 -15.11
CA ARG A 351 11.65 -3.38 -15.88
C ARG A 351 12.89 -4.00 -16.51
N VAL A 352 13.30 -5.13 -15.94
CA VAL A 352 13.99 -6.21 -16.62
C VAL A 352 13.30 -6.35 -17.97
N THR A 353 14.10 -6.19 -19.03
CA THR A 353 13.72 -6.51 -20.40
C THR A 353 12.92 -7.81 -20.43
N SER A 354 11.82 -7.81 -21.17
CA SER A 354 11.03 -9.00 -21.47
C SER A 354 11.95 -10.17 -21.83
N LEU A 355 12.19 -11.05 -20.87
CA LEU A 355 12.70 -12.38 -21.12
C LEU A 355 11.45 -13.23 -21.37
N ASP A 356 11.30 -13.56 -22.65
CA ASP A 356 10.51 -14.66 -23.15
C ASP A 356 10.50 -15.81 -22.13
N HIS A 357 9.35 -16.05 -21.48
CA HIS A 357 9.21 -17.06 -20.43
C HIS A 357 9.22 -18.47 -21.04
N ARG A 358 10.42 -18.93 -21.35
CA ARG A 358 10.80 -20.35 -21.40
C ARG A 358 12.19 -20.50 -20.79
N ARG A 359 12.35 -20.29 -19.48
CA ARG A 359 13.66 -20.48 -18.82
C ARG A 359 13.51 -20.99 -17.39
N GLU A 360 13.84 -22.28 -17.26
CA GLU A 360 14.64 -22.99 -16.24
C GLU A 360 14.52 -22.66 -14.73
N PRO A 361 14.70 -23.67 -13.85
CA PRO A 361 14.54 -23.53 -12.40
C PRO A 361 15.45 -22.43 -11.80
N LEU A 362 14.94 -21.75 -10.76
CA LEU A 362 15.64 -20.66 -10.08
C LEU A 362 17.02 -21.11 -9.58
N VAL A 363 18.02 -20.33 -9.95
CA VAL A 363 19.38 -20.38 -9.42
C VAL A 363 19.47 -19.30 -8.33
N ASP A 364 20.05 -19.61 -7.17
CA ASP A 364 20.39 -18.59 -6.16
C ASP A 364 21.17 -17.45 -6.82
N ILE A 365 20.98 -16.20 -6.36
CA ILE A 365 21.72 -15.04 -6.89
C ILE A 365 23.23 -15.28 -6.77
N LEU A 366 23.63 -15.84 -5.63
CA LEU A 366 24.96 -16.41 -5.38
C LEU A 366 24.84 -17.59 -4.42
N ASP A 367 25.59 -18.66 -4.67
CA ASP A 367 25.78 -19.74 -3.71
C ASP A 367 26.98 -19.47 -2.79
N GLY A 368 27.04 -20.17 -1.66
CA GLY A 368 28.09 -19.99 -0.64
C GLY A 368 29.50 -20.27 -1.18
N SER A 369 29.65 -21.16 -2.16
CA SER A 369 30.94 -21.49 -2.76
C SER A 369 31.46 -20.37 -3.65
N GLN A 370 30.58 -19.73 -4.42
CA GLN A 370 30.90 -18.58 -5.27
C GLN A 370 31.30 -17.37 -4.42
N VAL A 371 30.57 -17.09 -3.33
CA VAL A 371 30.90 -16.01 -2.40
C VAL A 371 32.25 -16.29 -1.72
N THR A 372 32.44 -17.50 -1.20
CA THR A 372 33.69 -17.90 -0.55
C THR A 372 34.89 -17.77 -1.48
N ALA A 373 34.76 -18.20 -2.75
CA ALA A 373 35.80 -18.06 -3.75
C ALA A 373 36.12 -16.58 -4.06
N ALA A 374 35.09 -15.74 -4.22
CA ALA A 374 35.26 -14.31 -4.48
C ALA A 374 35.95 -13.57 -3.31
N LEU A 375 35.56 -13.87 -2.06
CA LEU A 375 36.19 -13.30 -0.87
C LEU A 375 37.65 -13.73 -0.74
N THR A 376 37.93 -14.99 -1.06
CA THR A 376 39.29 -15.53 -1.09
C THR A 376 40.14 -14.83 -2.16
N GLU A 377 39.60 -14.61 -3.36
CA GLU A 377 40.28 -13.86 -4.44
C GLU A 377 40.61 -12.42 -4.03
N LEU A 378 39.75 -11.79 -3.24
CA LEU A 378 39.95 -10.44 -2.70
C LEU A 378 40.95 -10.38 -1.53
N GLY A 379 41.42 -11.53 -1.06
CA GLY A 379 42.31 -11.64 0.09
C GLY A 379 41.63 -11.21 1.40
N VAL A 380 40.31 -11.36 1.50
CA VAL A 380 39.60 -11.21 2.78
C VAL A 380 40.10 -12.29 3.73
N THR A 381 40.40 -11.92 4.97
CA THR A 381 40.88 -12.87 5.98
C THR A 381 39.83 -13.17 7.05
N HIS A 382 38.93 -12.22 7.31
CA HIS A 382 37.88 -12.38 8.33
C HIS A 382 36.53 -11.94 7.79
N VAL A 383 35.49 -12.72 8.07
CA VAL A 383 34.10 -12.34 7.80
C VAL A 383 33.43 -12.12 9.16
N VAL A 384 33.11 -10.87 9.47
CA VAL A 384 32.41 -10.50 10.72
C VAL A 384 30.91 -10.60 10.44
N TRP A 385 30.26 -11.59 11.08
CA TRP A 385 29.06 -12.22 10.55
C TRP A 385 27.91 -12.24 11.56
N LEU A 386 26.75 -11.79 11.09
CA LEU A 386 25.46 -12.14 11.68
C LEU A 386 24.49 -12.59 10.56
N PRO A 387 24.04 -13.86 10.56
CA PRO A 387 23.25 -14.41 9.47
C PRO A 387 21.81 -13.89 9.46
N ASP A 388 21.21 -13.85 8.27
CA ASP A 388 19.77 -13.80 8.07
C ASP A 388 19.26 -15.05 7.34
N SER A 389 17.96 -15.08 6.98
CA SER A 389 17.35 -16.21 6.29
C SER A 389 17.90 -16.49 4.89
N ALA A 390 18.64 -15.55 4.29
CA ALA A 390 19.11 -15.63 2.92
C ALA A 390 20.63 -15.72 2.80
N LEU A 391 21.37 -15.08 3.70
CA LEU A 391 22.81 -15.23 3.82
C LEU A 391 23.15 -16.49 4.62
N GLY A 392 22.35 -16.86 5.62
CA GLY A 392 22.56 -18.01 6.51
C GLY A 392 23.00 -19.32 5.83
N PRO A 393 22.45 -19.70 4.66
CA PRO A 393 22.90 -20.88 3.91
C PRO A 393 24.39 -20.89 3.52
N TRP A 394 25.11 -19.76 3.53
CA TRP A 394 26.54 -19.69 3.19
C TRP A 394 27.47 -20.02 4.35
N GLU A 395 26.93 -20.16 5.58
CA GLU A 395 27.73 -20.31 6.78
C GLU A 395 28.64 -21.56 6.72
N SER A 396 28.13 -22.68 6.21
CA SER A 396 28.91 -23.92 6.07
C SER A 396 30.14 -23.76 5.19
N GLU A 397 30.00 -23.08 4.05
CA GLU A 397 31.06 -22.88 3.07
C GLU A 397 32.08 -21.86 3.57
N LEU A 398 31.61 -20.78 4.22
CA LEU A 398 32.47 -19.78 4.84
C LEU A 398 33.30 -20.39 5.98
N GLU A 399 32.70 -21.24 6.81
CA GLU A 399 33.38 -21.92 7.93
C GLU A 399 34.33 -23.03 7.44
N ALA A 400 34.02 -23.69 6.32
CA ALA A 400 34.87 -24.72 5.73
C ALA A 400 36.11 -24.15 5.02
N SER A 401 36.15 -22.85 4.71
CA SER A 401 37.28 -22.23 4.02
C SER A 401 38.50 -22.10 4.93
N PRO A 402 39.68 -22.65 4.55
CA PRO A 402 40.89 -22.51 5.35
C PRO A 402 41.51 -21.10 5.28
N GLN A 403 41.02 -20.24 4.40
CA GLN A 403 41.55 -18.88 4.16
C GLN A 403 40.71 -17.79 4.84
N LEU A 404 39.49 -18.13 5.27
CA LEU A 404 38.57 -17.21 5.94
C LEU A 404 38.42 -17.62 7.40
N THR A 405 38.37 -16.63 8.29
CA THR A 405 37.94 -16.81 9.68
C THR A 405 36.58 -16.16 9.87
N LEU A 406 35.57 -16.97 10.19
CA LEU A 406 34.23 -16.48 10.48
C LEU A 406 34.15 -15.98 11.94
N VAL A 407 33.93 -14.68 12.12
CA VAL A 407 33.79 -14.04 13.44
C VAL A 407 32.32 -13.75 13.68
N ARG A 408 31.66 -14.64 14.42
CA ARG A 408 30.23 -14.50 14.75
C ARG A 408 30.05 -13.41 15.80
N VAL A 409 29.10 -12.52 15.58
CA VAL A 409 28.74 -11.45 16.52
C VAL A 409 27.36 -11.69 17.12
N CYS A 410 27.04 -11.01 18.23
CA CYS A 410 25.73 -11.07 18.86
C CYS A 410 24.81 -9.92 18.38
N ARG A 411 25.39 -8.87 17.81
CA ARG A 411 24.71 -7.65 17.36
C ARG A 411 25.41 -7.06 16.15
N GLU A 412 24.67 -6.52 15.20
CA GLU A 412 25.27 -6.00 13.96
C GLU A 412 26.16 -4.77 14.20
N GLY A 413 25.81 -3.92 15.17
CA GLY A 413 26.58 -2.72 15.50
C GLY A 413 27.97 -2.99 16.05
N GLU A 414 28.19 -4.10 16.77
CA GLU A 414 29.55 -4.47 17.20
C GLU A 414 30.40 -5.04 16.06
N ALA A 415 29.78 -5.50 14.97
CA ALA A 415 30.50 -6.03 13.81
C ALA A 415 31.48 -5.01 13.22
N TRP A 416 31.07 -3.74 13.17
CA TRP A 416 31.90 -2.65 12.65
C TRP A 416 33.10 -2.35 13.54
N ALA A 417 32.93 -2.35 14.86
CA ALA A 417 34.02 -2.13 15.80
C ALA A 417 35.02 -3.29 15.80
N ILE A 418 34.53 -4.54 15.70
CA ILE A 418 35.36 -5.74 15.57
C ILE A 418 36.15 -5.71 14.26
N ALA A 419 35.48 -5.40 13.14
CA ALA A 419 36.14 -5.24 11.85
C ALA A 419 37.18 -4.11 11.87
N ALA A 420 36.91 -2.99 12.52
CA ALA A 420 37.89 -1.94 12.72
C ALA A 420 39.14 -2.43 13.48
N GLY A 421 38.95 -3.16 14.58
CA GLY A 421 40.04 -3.75 15.36
C GLY A 421 40.88 -4.74 14.56
N LEU A 422 40.22 -5.61 13.78
CA LEU A 422 40.89 -6.55 12.88
C LEU A 422 41.73 -5.82 11.83
N TYR A 423 41.17 -4.79 11.20
CA TYR A 423 41.88 -3.99 10.20
C TYR A 423 43.10 -3.29 10.79
N LEU A 424 42.96 -2.65 11.96
CA LEU A 424 44.06 -2.02 12.68
C LEU A 424 45.16 -3.02 13.10
N GLY A 425 44.77 -4.28 13.34
CA GLY A 425 45.68 -5.39 13.60
C GLY A 425 46.38 -5.96 12.35
N GLY A 426 46.12 -5.41 11.16
CA GLY A 426 46.71 -5.84 9.89
C GLY A 426 45.93 -6.93 9.15
N ALA A 427 44.73 -7.27 9.59
CA ALA A 427 43.84 -8.18 8.87
C ALA A 427 43.05 -7.44 7.75
N ARG A 428 42.34 -8.20 6.92
CA ARG A 428 41.46 -7.69 5.86
C ARG A 428 40.03 -8.18 6.13
N PRO A 429 39.27 -7.49 7.00
CA PRO A 429 37.95 -7.93 7.42
C PRO A 429 36.86 -7.42 6.47
N LEU A 430 35.78 -8.19 6.38
CA LEU A 430 34.54 -7.82 5.72
C LEU A 430 33.37 -8.00 6.68
N VAL A 431 32.49 -7.00 6.79
CA VAL A 431 31.25 -7.09 7.56
C VAL A 431 30.16 -7.73 6.71
N MET A 432 29.42 -8.69 7.25
CA MET A 432 28.36 -9.36 6.52
C MET A 432 27.11 -9.51 7.40
N ILE A 433 26.05 -8.76 7.07
CA ILE A 433 24.83 -8.56 7.87
C ILE A 433 23.59 -8.36 6.99
N GLN A 434 22.40 -8.31 7.58
CA GLN A 434 21.16 -7.91 6.89
C GLN A 434 20.99 -6.38 6.86
N ASN A 435 20.19 -5.87 5.93
CA ASN A 435 19.84 -4.46 5.85
C ASN A 435 19.08 -3.90 7.07
N THR A 436 18.37 -4.70 7.87
CA THR A 436 17.87 -4.22 9.18
C THR A 436 19.00 -3.96 10.17
N GLY A 437 20.01 -4.83 10.16
CA GLY A 437 21.21 -4.70 10.96
C GLY A 437 22.06 -3.48 10.58
N LEU A 438 22.02 -3.06 9.30
CA LEU A 438 22.63 -1.80 8.85
C LEU A 438 22.10 -0.59 9.64
N PHE A 439 20.79 -0.50 9.86
CA PHE A 439 20.21 0.63 10.60
C PHE A 439 20.57 0.59 12.08
N GLU A 440 20.57 -0.61 12.67
CA GLU A 440 21.00 -0.80 14.06
C GLU A 440 22.47 -0.41 14.24
N SER A 441 23.31 -0.75 13.26
CA SER A 441 24.73 -0.44 13.26
C SER A 441 25.07 1.05 13.20
N GLY A 442 24.10 1.93 12.97
CA GLY A 442 24.32 3.25 12.37
C GLY A 442 25.42 4.10 13.02
N ASP A 443 25.48 4.21 14.35
CA ASP A 443 26.53 4.99 15.01
C ASP A 443 27.91 4.32 14.93
N ALA A 444 27.98 3.00 15.06
CA ALA A 444 29.24 2.26 14.97
C ALA A 444 29.82 2.30 13.56
N LEU A 445 28.98 2.09 12.54
CA LEU A 445 29.35 2.24 11.14
C LEU A 445 29.85 3.67 10.88
N ARG A 446 29.06 4.68 11.29
CA ARG A 446 29.40 6.09 11.11
C ARG A 446 30.77 6.42 11.71
N ASN A 447 31.01 5.99 12.95
CA ASN A 447 32.28 6.18 13.64
C ASN A 447 33.44 5.54 12.85
N VAL A 448 33.31 4.28 12.48
CA VAL A 448 34.39 3.52 11.83
C VAL A 448 34.72 4.05 10.43
N LEU A 449 33.70 4.35 9.62
CA LEU A 449 33.90 4.76 8.24
C LEU A 449 34.25 6.25 8.08
N PHE A 450 33.70 7.14 8.93
CA PHE A 450 33.88 8.59 8.75
C PHE A 450 34.82 9.22 9.77
N ASP A 451 34.73 8.84 11.05
CA ASP A 451 35.59 9.41 12.09
C ASP A 451 36.97 8.77 12.07
N LEU A 452 37.03 7.43 12.03
CA LEU A 452 38.28 6.67 11.92
C LEU A 452 38.80 6.55 10.48
N LYS A 453 37.94 6.79 9.48
CA LYS A 453 38.27 6.74 8.04
C LYS A 453 38.84 5.39 7.59
N LEU A 454 38.36 4.29 8.18
CA LEU A 454 38.81 2.96 7.79
C LEU A 454 38.10 2.51 6.51
N PRO A 455 38.82 2.00 5.49
CA PRO A 455 38.23 1.60 4.21
C PRO A 455 37.66 0.18 4.28
N LEU A 456 36.72 -0.05 5.19
CA LEU A 456 36.12 -1.36 5.38
C LEU A 456 35.10 -1.71 4.30
N TRP A 457 34.96 -3.01 4.05
CA TRP A 457 34.00 -3.55 3.10
C TRP A 457 32.84 -4.22 3.84
N ALA A 458 31.65 -4.16 3.23
CA ALA A 458 30.51 -4.92 3.72
C ALA A 458 29.69 -5.57 2.60
N VAL A 459 29.12 -6.73 2.92
CA VAL A 459 28.07 -7.38 2.15
C VAL A 459 26.78 -7.30 2.97
N ILE A 460 25.73 -6.72 2.39
CA ILE A 460 24.46 -6.51 3.07
C ILE A 460 23.34 -7.25 2.34
N GLY A 461 22.67 -8.16 3.06
CA GLY A 461 21.46 -8.83 2.58
C GLY A 461 20.31 -7.83 2.43
N PHE A 462 19.88 -7.58 1.20
CA PHE A 462 18.84 -6.60 0.88
C PHE A 462 17.47 -7.27 0.87
N ARG A 463 16.94 -7.48 2.08
CA ARG A 463 15.62 -8.11 2.30
C ARG A 463 14.50 -7.33 1.59
N SER A 464 13.54 -8.10 1.05
CA SER A 464 12.35 -7.61 0.35
C SER A 464 12.62 -6.76 -0.90
N TYR A 465 13.87 -6.67 -1.36
CA TYR A 465 14.24 -5.90 -2.55
C TYR A 465 13.42 -6.33 -3.77
N LEU A 466 13.28 -7.64 -3.98
CA LEU A 466 12.57 -8.22 -5.12
C LEU A 466 11.03 -8.18 -4.99
N VAL A 467 10.49 -7.76 -3.84
CA VAL A 467 9.04 -7.67 -3.62
C VAL A 467 8.56 -6.27 -3.99
N GLU A 468 7.94 -6.11 -5.17
CA GLU A 468 7.61 -4.82 -5.79
C GLU A 468 6.97 -3.81 -4.81
N ASN A 469 5.94 -4.20 -4.06
CA ASN A 469 5.18 -3.34 -3.14
C ASN A 469 5.40 -3.65 -1.65
N SER A 470 6.58 -4.14 -1.25
CA SER A 470 6.81 -4.47 0.17
C SER A 470 6.66 -3.23 1.07
N PRO A 471 5.85 -3.33 2.15
CA PRO A 471 5.76 -2.27 3.17
C PRO A 471 7.00 -2.24 4.07
N ASP A 472 7.98 -3.14 3.88
CA ASP A 472 9.18 -3.20 4.71
C ASP A 472 9.99 -1.90 4.59
N THR A 473 10.03 -1.18 5.72
CA THR A 473 10.81 0.05 5.82
C THR A 473 12.29 -0.17 5.56
N ALA A 474 12.82 -1.37 5.82
CA ALA A 474 14.20 -1.71 5.50
C ALA A 474 14.46 -1.64 3.99
N LYS A 475 13.55 -2.20 3.17
CA LYS A 475 13.60 -2.05 1.71
C LYS A 475 13.68 -0.57 1.31
N LYS A 476 12.78 0.23 1.87
CA LYS A 476 12.61 1.64 1.54
C LYS A 476 13.83 2.51 1.87
N PHE A 477 14.53 2.23 2.97
CA PHE A 477 15.56 3.14 3.49
C PHE A 477 17.00 2.69 3.28
N THR A 478 17.26 1.44 2.88
CA THR A 478 18.64 0.91 2.73
C THR A 478 19.48 1.73 1.75
N GLU A 479 19.07 1.83 0.48
CA GLU A 479 19.80 2.59 -0.53
C GLU A 479 19.82 4.10 -0.24
N PRO A 480 18.68 4.75 0.14
CA PRO A 480 18.71 6.17 0.48
C PRO A 480 19.67 6.53 1.62
N ILE A 481 19.82 5.66 2.64
CA ILE A 481 20.74 5.92 3.75
C ILE A 481 22.20 5.75 3.30
N LEU A 482 22.52 4.68 2.57
CA LEU A 482 23.87 4.48 2.04
C LEU A 482 24.29 5.63 1.11
N ALA A 483 23.37 6.09 0.25
CA ALA A 483 23.56 7.24 -0.62
C ALA A 483 23.74 8.54 0.18
N ALA A 484 22.91 8.77 1.21
CA ALA A 484 23.01 9.95 2.07
C ALA A 484 24.34 10.00 2.85
N TRP A 485 24.92 8.84 3.16
CA TRP A 485 26.23 8.73 3.80
C TRP A 485 27.39 8.74 2.78
N GLY A 486 27.10 8.79 1.48
CA GLY A 486 28.14 8.82 0.44
C GLY A 486 28.97 7.54 0.37
N ILE A 487 28.38 6.40 0.76
CA ILE A 487 29.04 5.09 0.70
C ILE A 487 28.85 4.52 -0.70
N GLU A 488 29.92 4.06 -1.34
CA GLU A 488 29.80 3.41 -2.65
C GLU A 488 29.05 2.09 -2.51
N THR A 489 28.01 1.93 -3.32
CA THR A 489 27.21 0.73 -3.34
C THR A 489 27.16 0.09 -4.71
N THR A 490 27.17 -1.23 -4.77
CA THR A 490 26.71 -1.99 -5.94
C THR A 490 25.64 -2.98 -5.53
N LEU A 491 24.71 -3.28 -6.44
CA LEU A 491 23.64 -4.25 -6.23
C LEU A 491 23.89 -5.51 -7.05
N LEU A 492 23.73 -6.67 -6.41
CA LEU A 492 23.69 -7.98 -7.06
C LEU A 492 22.26 -8.52 -6.98
N ASP A 493 21.56 -8.52 -8.10
CA ASP A 493 20.15 -8.91 -8.20
C ASP A 493 19.88 -10.02 -9.24
N MET A 494 20.94 -10.54 -9.86
CA MET A 494 20.89 -11.62 -10.85
C MET A 494 21.89 -12.73 -10.50
N PRO A 495 21.65 -13.98 -10.92
CA PRO A 495 22.60 -15.07 -10.75
C PRO A 495 23.98 -14.79 -11.38
N ASN A 496 25.01 -15.47 -10.88
CA ASN A 496 26.39 -15.45 -11.41
C ASN A 496 27.09 -14.08 -11.39
N MET A 497 26.68 -13.19 -10.48
CA MET A 497 27.28 -11.86 -10.32
C MET A 497 28.48 -11.80 -9.37
N ALA A 498 29.09 -12.94 -9.01
CA ALA A 498 30.23 -13.00 -8.10
C ALA A 498 31.41 -12.14 -8.59
N HIS A 499 31.61 -12.09 -9.91
CA HIS A 499 32.62 -11.22 -10.54
C HIS A 499 32.39 -9.74 -10.23
N LYS A 500 31.13 -9.28 -10.17
CA LYS A 500 30.82 -7.88 -9.84
C LYS A 500 31.10 -7.53 -8.38
N LEU A 501 31.00 -8.50 -7.47
CA LEU A 501 31.44 -8.35 -6.08
C LEU A 501 32.95 -8.05 -6.06
N VAL A 502 33.74 -8.85 -6.79
CA VAL A 502 35.19 -8.67 -6.89
C VAL A 502 35.56 -7.33 -7.56
N GLU A 503 34.92 -7.00 -8.68
CA GLU A 503 35.14 -5.73 -9.40
C GLU A 503 34.86 -4.52 -8.52
N HIS A 504 33.74 -4.54 -7.79
CA HIS A 504 33.37 -3.44 -6.89
C HIS A 504 34.38 -3.26 -5.77
N PHE A 505 34.75 -4.35 -5.07
CA PHE A 505 35.70 -4.24 -3.96
C PHE A 505 37.10 -3.82 -4.42
N ARG A 506 37.57 -4.30 -5.58
CA ARG A 506 38.83 -3.81 -6.18
C ARG A 506 38.77 -2.31 -6.53
N LYS A 507 37.63 -1.84 -7.06
CA LYS A 507 37.43 -0.43 -7.39
C LYS A 507 37.52 0.44 -6.12
N VAL A 508 36.74 0.11 -5.08
CA VAL A 508 36.73 0.92 -3.85
C VAL A 508 38.06 0.82 -3.10
N GLU A 509 38.77 -0.31 -3.19
CA GLU A 509 40.11 -0.49 -2.65
C GLU A 509 41.12 0.46 -3.31
N ALA A 510 41.14 0.50 -4.64
CA ALA A 510 42.03 1.37 -5.40
C ALA A 510 41.80 2.86 -5.09
N GLU A 511 40.57 3.22 -4.74
CA GLU A 511 40.17 4.57 -4.37
C GLU A 511 40.34 4.86 -2.85
N GLY A 512 40.74 3.86 -2.05
CA GLY A 512 40.97 4.00 -0.61
C GLY A 512 39.70 4.32 0.19
N ARG A 513 38.53 3.87 -0.29
CA ARG A 513 37.23 4.18 0.30
C ARG A 513 36.49 2.93 0.77
N PRO A 514 35.53 3.06 1.71
CA PRO A 514 34.66 1.95 2.04
C PRO A 514 33.74 1.60 0.86
N GLY A 515 33.30 0.34 0.82
CA GLY A 515 32.38 -0.15 -0.20
C GLY A 515 31.38 -1.13 0.37
N VAL A 516 30.17 -1.09 -0.16
CA VAL A 516 29.06 -1.95 0.24
C VAL A 516 28.50 -2.67 -0.99
N VAL A 517 28.43 -3.99 -0.91
CA VAL A 517 27.70 -4.80 -1.86
C VAL A 517 26.34 -5.13 -1.26
N LEU A 518 25.28 -4.68 -1.91
CA LEU A 518 23.91 -5.09 -1.64
C LEU A 518 23.63 -6.37 -2.41
N ILE A 519 23.12 -7.40 -1.75
CA ILE A 519 22.71 -8.64 -2.41
C ILE A 519 21.20 -8.72 -2.28
N ALA A 520 20.48 -8.68 -3.40
CA ALA A 520 19.05 -8.86 -3.38
C ALA A 520 18.75 -10.22 -2.77
N VAL A 521 17.93 -10.21 -1.73
CA VAL A 521 17.48 -11.43 -1.09
C VAL A 521 16.22 -11.87 -1.80
N LEU A 522 16.27 -13.05 -2.44
CA LEU A 522 15.07 -13.75 -2.87
C LEU A 522 14.29 -14.11 -1.61
N GLU A 523 13.14 -13.45 -1.42
CA GLU A 523 12.09 -14.03 -0.58
C GLU A 523 11.68 -15.33 -1.26
N GLN A 524 12.21 -16.43 -0.74
CA GLN A 524 11.87 -17.73 -1.27
C GLN A 524 10.35 -17.93 -1.06
N TRP A 525 9.72 -18.50 -2.08
CA TRP A 525 8.45 -19.25 -2.02
C TRP A 525 7.15 -18.63 -2.60
N ARG A 526 7.13 -17.44 -3.20
CA ARG A 526 5.96 -16.99 -4.00
C ARG A 526 6.34 -16.52 -5.41
N LYS A 527 6.06 -17.36 -6.41
CA LYS A 527 6.21 -17.10 -7.86
C LYS A 527 4.84 -17.07 -8.52
N ASP A 528 4.62 -17.90 -9.53
CA ASP A 528 3.38 -18.11 -10.27
C ASP A 528 2.64 -19.39 -9.82
N GLN A 529 3.01 -19.96 -8.67
CA GLN A 529 2.26 -21.09 -8.12
C GLN A 529 0.81 -20.68 -7.85
N ILE A 530 -0.10 -21.63 -8.02
CA ILE A 530 -1.48 -21.50 -7.56
C ILE A 530 -1.48 -21.82 -6.07
N VAL A 531 -1.96 -20.90 -5.23
CA VAL A 531 -2.04 -21.13 -3.78
C VAL A 531 -3.48 -21.14 -3.35
N ILE A 532 -3.92 -22.22 -2.71
CA ILE A 532 -5.28 -22.37 -2.19
C ILE A 532 -5.21 -22.33 -0.69
N THR A 533 -5.93 -21.40 -0.08
CA THR A 533 -5.97 -21.25 1.38
C THR A 533 -7.36 -21.48 1.92
N THR A 534 -7.44 -22.09 3.10
CA THR A 534 -8.72 -22.41 3.76
C THR A 534 -8.78 -21.89 5.19
N MET A 535 -10.00 -21.60 5.67
CA MET A 535 -10.27 -21.41 7.09
C MET A 535 -9.26 -20.47 7.77
N GLY A 536 -8.49 -20.94 8.76
CA GLY A 536 -7.46 -20.14 9.45
C GLY A 536 -6.34 -19.63 8.52
N SER A 537 -5.86 -20.46 7.58
CA SER A 537 -4.82 -20.04 6.62
C SER A 537 -5.28 -18.93 5.68
N ALA A 538 -6.59 -18.84 5.40
CA ALA A 538 -7.15 -17.75 4.60
C ALA A 538 -7.18 -16.40 5.34
N ARG A 539 -6.97 -16.38 6.68
CA ARG A 539 -6.76 -15.17 7.48
C ARG A 539 -5.30 -14.72 7.48
N GLU A 540 -4.38 -15.67 7.57
CA GLU A 540 -2.95 -15.37 7.70
C GLU A 540 -2.27 -15.12 6.35
N TRP A 541 -2.62 -15.89 5.31
CA TRP A 541 -1.97 -15.79 4.01
C TRP A 541 -2.09 -14.43 3.32
N PRO A 542 -3.24 -13.71 3.36
CA PRO A 542 -3.33 -12.36 2.79
C PRO A 542 -2.36 -11.35 3.41
N LYS A 543 -1.89 -11.59 4.64
CA LYS A 543 -0.87 -10.75 5.29
C LYS A 543 0.53 -10.99 4.71
N LEU A 544 0.72 -12.09 3.98
CA LEU A 544 1.99 -12.56 3.42
C LEU A 544 2.04 -12.46 1.88
N SER A 545 0.90 -12.60 1.20
CA SER A 545 0.81 -12.60 -0.27
C SER A 545 -0.56 -12.07 -0.75
N ASP A 546 -0.54 -11.27 -1.83
CA ASP A 546 -1.72 -10.75 -2.55
C ASP A 546 -1.60 -11.06 -4.05
N HIS A 547 -1.15 -12.27 -4.39
CA HIS A 547 -0.89 -12.65 -5.77
C HIS A 547 -2.21 -13.03 -6.47
N PRO A 548 -2.40 -12.70 -7.76
CA PRO A 548 -3.66 -13.00 -8.47
C PRO A 548 -3.99 -14.50 -8.63
N LEU A 549 -3.01 -15.37 -8.37
CA LEU A 549 -3.17 -16.83 -8.27
C LEU A 549 -3.35 -17.35 -6.84
N ASP A 550 -3.56 -16.47 -5.87
CA ASP A 550 -4.01 -16.82 -4.52
C ASP A 550 -5.54 -16.98 -4.52
N PHE A 551 -6.01 -18.17 -4.21
CA PHE A 551 -7.42 -18.52 -4.18
C PHE A 551 -7.87 -18.88 -2.76
N HIS A 552 -8.36 -17.88 -2.01
CA HIS A 552 -8.89 -18.08 -0.67
C HIS A 552 -10.22 -18.85 -0.66
N TYR A 553 -10.15 -20.17 -0.59
CA TYR A 553 -11.31 -21.04 -0.64
C TYR A 553 -11.99 -21.14 0.72
N ILE A 554 -13.03 -20.33 0.93
CA ILE A 554 -13.80 -20.24 2.19
C ILE A 554 -15.30 -20.51 1.91
N PRO A 555 -15.69 -21.68 1.37
CA PRO A 555 -17.09 -22.05 1.31
C PRO A 555 -17.59 -22.54 2.68
N SER A 556 -18.91 -22.68 2.84
CA SER A 556 -19.49 -23.40 3.97
C SER A 556 -19.22 -24.92 3.96
N ALA A 557 -18.50 -25.44 2.96
CA ALA A 557 -18.13 -26.84 2.80
C ALA A 557 -16.64 -27.05 3.13
N MET A 558 -16.35 -27.37 4.39
CA MET A 558 -14.99 -27.64 4.89
C MET A 558 -14.42 -28.95 4.31
N GLY A 559 -13.09 -29.01 4.11
CA GLY A 559 -12.40 -30.24 3.69
C GLY A 559 -12.23 -30.44 2.18
N GLU A 560 -12.76 -29.56 1.34
CA GLU A 560 -12.72 -29.74 -0.12
C GLU A 560 -11.49 -29.13 -0.82
N ALA A 561 -10.67 -28.35 -0.12
CA ALA A 561 -9.51 -27.70 -0.75
C ALA A 561 -8.45 -28.67 -1.32
N PRO A 562 -8.12 -29.81 -0.68
CA PRO A 562 -7.22 -30.79 -1.30
C PRO A 562 -7.76 -31.31 -2.64
N ALA A 563 -9.06 -31.57 -2.73
CA ALA A 563 -9.70 -32.02 -3.97
C ALA A 563 -9.76 -30.90 -5.04
N LEU A 564 -10.05 -29.66 -4.63
CA LEU A 564 -9.99 -28.50 -5.52
C LEU A 564 -8.58 -28.29 -6.08
N GLY A 565 -7.56 -28.36 -5.22
CA GLY A 565 -6.16 -28.26 -5.60
C GLY A 565 -5.74 -29.36 -6.56
N MET A 566 -6.18 -30.60 -6.33
CA MET A 566 -5.95 -31.70 -7.26
C MET A 566 -6.55 -31.41 -8.63
N GLY A 567 -7.79 -30.90 -8.68
CA GLY A 567 -8.43 -30.52 -9.94
C GLY A 567 -7.66 -29.43 -10.69
N LEU A 568 -7.17 -28.42 -9.98
CA LEU A 568 -6.34 -27.36 -10.56
C LEU A 568 -4.99 -27.89 -11.04
N ALA A 569 -4.35 -28.77 -10.28
CA ALA A 569 -3.08 -29.39 -10.64
C ALA A 569 -3.20 -30.23 -11.92
N LEU A 570 -4.30 -30.98 -12.06
CA LEU A 570 -4.61 -31.74 -13.28
C LEU A 570 -4.91 -30.84 -14.48
N ALA A 571 -5.56 -29.69 -14.25
CA ALA A 571 -5.91 -28.74 -15.32
C ALA A 571 -4.74 -27.84 -15.75
N GLN A 572 -3.76 -27.63 -14.86
CA GLN A 572 -2.60 -26.74 -15.05
C GLN A 572 -1.31 -27.52 -14.77
N PRO A 573 -0.97 -28.56 -15.56
CA PRO A 573 0.14 -29.47 -15.26
C PRO A 573 1.52 -28.78 -15.26
N GLU A 574 1.64 -27.61 -15.90
CA GLU A 574 2.88 -26.82 -15.95
C GLU A 574 3.04 -25.86 -14.77
N ARG A 575 2.00 -25.66 -13.95
CA ARG A 575 2.04 -24.76 -12.79
C ARG A 575 1.98 -25.54 -11.49
N GLU A 576 2.81 -25.14 -10.55
CA GLU A 576 2.83 -25.71 -9.21
C GLU A 576 1.58 -25.29 -8.41
N VAL A 577 0.95 -26.24 -7.72
CA VAL A 577 -0.25 -26.00 -6.91
C VAL A 577 0.04 -26.29 -5.45
N ILE A 578 -0.14 -25.30 -4.58
CA ILE A 578 0.08 -25.40 -3.14
C ILE A 578 -1.28 -25.26 -2.44
N VAL A 579 -1.61 -26.21 -1.57
CA VAL A 579 -2.83 -26.18 -0.77
C VAL A 579 -2.46 -26.04 0.69
N LEU A 580 -2.91 -24.95 1.32
CA LEU A 580 -2.83 -24.72 2.76
C LEU A 580 -4.14 -25.18 3.40
N ASN A 581 -4.09 -26.34 4.04
CA ASN A 581 -5.24 -27.02 4.61
C ASN A 581 -5.09 -27.16 6.12
N GLY A 582 -6.14 -26.87 6.89
CA GLY A 582 -6.14 -27.15 8.34
C GLY A 582 -6.29 -28.65 8.62
N ASP A 583 -5.70 -29.11 9.71
CA ASP A 583 -5.91 -30.45 10.30
C ASP A 583 -7.39 -30.87 10.42
N GLY A 584 -8.25 -29.99 10.92
CA GLY A 584 -9.69 -30.23 11.03
C GLY A 584 -10.35 -30.44 9.66
N CYS A 585 -9.95 -29.66 8.66
CA CYS A 585 -10.40 -29.85 7.27
C CYS A 585 -9.88 -31.17 6.69
N MET A 586 -8.64 -31.54 7.01
CA MET A 586 -8.03 -32.79 6.56
C MET A 586 -8.80 -34.01 7.10
N LEU A 587 -9.20 -33.99 8.37
CA LEU A 587 -9.99 -35.06 8.98
C LEU A 587 -11.37 -35.23 8.36
N MET A 588 -11.98 -34.14 7.88
CA MET A 588 -13.28 -34.19 7.22
C MET A 588 -13.23 -34.87 5.85
N ASN A 589 -12.09 -34.81 5.16
CA ASN A 589 -11.91 -35.43 3.85
C ASN A 589 -10.59 -36.21 3.74
N LEU A 590 -10.38 -37.15 4.67
CA LEU A 590 -9.15 -37.96 4.72
C LEU A 590 -8.95 -38.81 3.46
N GLY A 591 -10.04 -39.24 2.82
CA GLY A 591 -10.01 -40.01 1.58
C GLY A 591 -9.30 -39.28 0.43
N SER A 592 -9.27 -37.95 0.45
CA SER A 592 -8.56 -37.16 -0.56
C SER A 592 -7.06 -37.48 -0.63
N LEU A 593 -6.42 -37.94 0.45
CA LEU A 593 -5.01 -38.38 0.42
C LEU A 593 -4.81 -39.56 -0.54
N VAL A 594 -5.73 -40.52 -0.54
CA VAL A 594 -5.68 -41.69 -1.43
C VAL A 594 -5.97 -41.26 -2.88
N THR A 595 -6.96 -40.39 -3.07
CA THR A 595 -7.35 -39.89 -4.39
C THR A 595 -6.24 -39.08 -5.05
N ILE A 596 -5.65 -38.12 -4.34
CA ILE A 596 -4.53 -37.30 -4.83
C ILE A 596 -3.36 -38.20 -5.20
N ARG A 597 -2.99 -39.14 -4.33
CA ARG A 597 -1.87 -40.04 -4.62
C ARG A 597 -2.11 -40.93 -5.84
N SER A 598 -3.35 -41.37 -6.03
CA SER A 598 -3.75 -42.20 -7.16
C SER A 598 -3.95 -41.39 -8.45
N SER A 599 -3.94 -40.06 -8.37
CA SER A 599 -4.06 -39.16 -9.51
C SER A 599 -2.70 -38.90 -10.20
N ALA A 600 -2.74 -38.22 -11.34
CA ALA A 600 -1.55 -37.76 -12.06
C ALA A 600 -1.08 -36.34 -11.64
N ALA A 601 -1.60 -35.79 -10.53
CA ALA A 601 -1.28 -34.43 -10.06
C ALA A 601 0.12 -34.36 -9.39
N THR A 602 1.19 -34.53 -10.17
CA THR A 602 2.58 -34.53 -9.67
C THR A 602 3.10 -33.15 -9.28
N ASN A 603 2.46 -32.08 -9.75
CA ASN A 603 2.75 -30.67 -9.47
C ASN A 603 2.03 -30.13 -8.20
N LEU A 604 1.42 -31.00 -7.38
CA LEU A 604 0.69 -30.60 -6.18
C LEU A 604 1.54 -30.74 -4.90
N THR A 605 1.45 -29.74 -4.03
CA THR A 605 1.93 -29.76 -2.64
C THR A 605 0.75 -29.52 -1.69
N LEU A 606 0.47 -30.48 -0.82
CA LEU A 606 -0.52 -30.36 0.25
C LEU A 606 0.21 -30.09 1.58
N ILE A 607 -0.03 -28.92 2.15
CA ILE A 607 0.49 -28.51 3.46
C ILE A 607 -0.66 -28.57 4.46
N VAL A 608 -0.52 -29.43 5.47
CA VAL A 608 -1.45 -29.54 6.59
C VAL A 608 -0.92 -28.74 7.77
N LEU A 609 -1.65 -27.68 8.14
CA LEU A 609 -1.40 -26.89 9.34
C LEU A 609 -2.08 -27.57 10.53
N ASP A 610 -1.27 -28.14 11.42
CA ASP A 610 -1.72 -28.92 12.57
C ASP A 610 -1.60 -28.06 13.84
N ASN A 611 -2.74 -27.57 14.35
CA ASN A 611 -2.82 -26.81 15.60
C ASN A 611 -3.71 -27.49 16.65
N GLY A 612 -4.34 -28.61 16.29
CA GLY A 612 -5.12 -29.47 17.17
C GLY A 612 -6.54 -28.97 17.49
N ILE A 613 -7.02 -27.88 16.88
CA ILE A 613 -8.33 -27.28 17.19
C ILE A 613 -9.08 -26.72 15.97
N TYR A 614 -10.41 -26.63 16.06
CA TYR A 614 -11.22 -25.83 15.15
C TYR A 614 -11.15 -24.34 15.54
N GLU A 615 -10.04 -23.70 15.22
CA GLU A 615 -9.75 -22.32 15.61
C GLU A 615 -10.81 -21.31 15.08
N VAL A 616 -11.29 -21.52 13.86
CA VAL A 616 -12.29 -20.68 13.19
C VAL A 616 -13.62 -20.59 13.94
N THR A 617 -14.07 -21.69 14.52
CA THR A 617 -15.41 -21.78 15.12
C THR A 617 -15.42 -21.50 16.62
N GLY A 618 -14.29 -21.05 17.18
CA GLY A 618 -14.15 -20.75 18.61
C GLY A 618 -13.29 -21.77 19.39
N GLY A 619 -12.42 -22.51 18.71
CA GLY A 619 -11.37 -23.32 19.36
C GLY A 619 -11.84 -24.68 19.90
N GLN A 620 -12.88 -25.26 19.32
CA GLN A 620 -13.36 -26.59 19.72
C GLN A 620 -12.31 -27.67 19.41
N GLN A 621 -12.35 -28.74 20.19
CA GLN A 621 -11.42 -29.87 20.05
C GLN A 621 -11.68 -30.66 18.77
N LEU A 622 -10.61 -31.13 18.12
CA LEU A 622 -10.71 -32.06 17.00
C LEU A 622 -11.12 -33.45 17.46
N ALA A 623 -11.73 -34.22 16.56
CA ALA A 623 -12.07 -35.63 16.80
C ALA A 623 -10.83 -36.48 17.12
N SER A 624 -9.66 -36.12 16.58
CA SER A 624 -8.39 -36.83 16.77
C SER A 624 -7.64 -36.41 18.04
N GLN A 625 -8.14 -35.48 18.86
CA GLN A 625 -7.35 -34.88 19.94
C GLN A 625 -6.81 -35.91 20.95
N LYS A 626 -7.60 -36.95 21.27
CA LYS A 626 -7.20 -38.00 22.23
C LYS A 626 -6.16 -38.97 21.69
N THR A 627 -6.21 -39.26 20.39
CA THR A 627 -5.35 -40.25 19.75
C THR A 627 -4.18 -39.63 18.99
N LYS A 628 -4.20 -38.31 18.77
CA LYS A 628 -3.27 -37.51 17.98
C LYS A 628 -3.02 -38.16 16.61
N ALA A 629 -3.91 -37.86 15.66
CA ALA A 629 -3.75 -38.34 14.29
C ALA A 629 -2.41 -37.84 13.71
N ASP A 630 -1.51 -38.76 13.37
CA ASP A 630 -0.24 -38.43 12.76
C ASP A 630 -0.43 -38.31 11.25
N PHE A 631 -0.53 -37.06 10.77
CA PHE A 631 -0.77 -36.78 9.36
C PHE A 631 0.38 -37.20 8.44
N LYS A 632 1.63 -37.21 8.95
CA LYS A 632 2.79 -37.73 8.20
C LYS A 632 2.63 -39.22 7.95
N LEU A 633 2.36 -40.00 9.00
CA LEU A 633 2.15 -41.45 8.89
C LEU A 633 0.91 -41.78 8.07
N LEU A 634 -0.17 -41.00 8.18
CA LEU A 634 -1.37 -41.18 7.36
C LEU A 634 -1.08 -40.96 5.87
N ALA A 635 -0.33 -39.92 5.51
CA ALA A 635 0.06 -39.68 4.12
C ALA A 635 0.96 -40.81 3.58
N GLN A 636 1.94 -41.27 4.38
CA GLN A 636 2.78 -42.42 4.01
C GLN A 636 1.97 -43.70 3.81
N ALA A 637 1.02 -43.98 4.71
CA ALA A 637 0.13 -45.13 4.61
C ALA A 637 -0.83 -45.03 3.40
N ALA A 638 -1.20 -43.81 3.00
CA ALA A 638 -1.94 -43.55 1.76
C ALA A 638 -1.06 -43.65 0.48
N GLY A 639 0.24 -43.95 0.63
CA GLY A 639 1.17 -44.26 -0.47
C GLY A 639 1.99 -43.08 -0.97
N TRP A 640 2.01 -41.95 -0.27
CA TRP A 640 2.82 -40.78 -0.67
C TRP A 640 4.31 -41.05 -0.48
N SER A 641 5.11 -40.70 -1.49
CA SER A 641 6.57 -40.89 -1.48
C SER A 641 7.34 -39.69 -0.96
N SER A 642 6.80 -38.48 -1.13
CA SER A 642 7.42 -37.23 -0.69
C SER A 642 6.62 -36.66 0.47
N VAL A 643 7.01 -37.04 1.69
CA VAL A 643 6.32 -36.67 2.92
C VAL A 643 7.29 -36.05 3.91
N PHE A 644 7.00 -34.82 4.31
CA PHE A 644 7.80 -34.02 5.24
C PHE A 644 6.95 -33.64 6.44
N ALA A 645 7.61 -33.42 7.59
CA ALA A 645 6.96 -32.91 8.78
C ALA A 645 7.91 -31.98 9.52
N PHE A 646 7.38 -30.85 9.99
CA PHE A 646 8.15 -29.83 10.66
C PHE A 646 7.42 -29.40 11.93
N ASP A 647 8.12 -29.40 13.06
CA ASP A 647 7.64 -28.96 14.36
C ASP A 647 8.48 -27.82 14.95
N ASP A 648 9.56 -27.42 14.27
CA ASP A 648 10.38 -26.28 14.62
C ASP A 648 10.80 -25.45 13.40
N LEU A 649 11.01 -24.15 13.63
CA LEU A 649 11.34 -23.18 12.59
C LEU A 649 12.73 -23.36 11.99
N LYS A 650 13.70 -23.91 12.73
CA LYS A 650 15.07 -24.08 12.26
C LYS A 650 15.12 -25.19 11.22
N THR A 651 14.53 -26.35 11.53
CA THR A 651 14.44 -27.48 10.61
C THR A 651 13.63 -27.11 9.38
N TRP A 652 12.49 -26.42 9.56
CA TRP A 652 11.72 -25.87 8.44
C TRP A 652 12.59 -25.04 7.51
N ARG A 653 13.32 -24.04 8.02
CA ARG A 653 14.15 -23.15 7.20
C ARG A 653 15.24 -23.89 6.43
N ASN A 654 15.84 -24.90 7.04
CA ASN A 654 16.94 -25.65 6.44
C ASN A 654 16.47 -26.63 5.35
N GLU A 655 15.27 -27.18 5.50
CA GLU A 655 14.82 -28.32 4.67
C GLU A 655 13.64 -28.00 3.74
N ILE A 656 13.00 -26.83 3.90
CA ILE A 656 11.84 -26.47 3.08
C ILE A 656 12.17 -26.46 1.59
N THR A 657 13.40 -26.07 1.21
CA THR A 657 13.84 -26.13 -0.18
C THR A 657 13.76 -27.54 -0.73
N THR A 658 14.36 -28.50 -0.02
CA THR A 658 14.31 -29.92 -0.36
C THR A 658 12.88 -30.43 -0.42
N ALA A 659 12.04 -30.06 0.54
CA ALA A 659 10.64 -30.49 0.59
C ALA A 659 9.82 -29.99 -0.61
N MET A 660 10.01 -28.73 -0.98
CA MET A 660 9.30 -28.10 -2.09
C MET A 660 9.84 -28.51 -3.46
N THR A 661 11.09 -28.98 -3.57
CA THR A 661 11.65 -29.49 -4.84
C THR A 661 11.57 -31.00 -5.01
N ALA A 662 11.04 -31.73 -4.02
CA ALA A 662 10.88 -33.17 -4.08
C ALA A 662 9.89 -33.60 -5.18
N PRO A 663 10.01 -34.80 -5.76
CA PRO A 663 9.04 -35.31 -6.74
C PRO A 663 7.63 -35.35 -6.14
N GLY A 664 6.64 -34.76 -6.80
CA GLY A 664 5.28 -34.73 -6.24
C GLY A 664 4.40 -35.92 -6.61
N PRO A 665 3.17 -35.99 -6.06
CA PRO A 665 2.61 -35.00 -5.13
C PRO A 665 3.33 -35.01 -3.78
N ARG A 666 3.52 -33.81 -3.19
CA ARG A 666 4.25 -33.59 -1.93
C ARG A 666 3.28 -33.37 -0.78
N PHE A 667 3.55 -34.01 0.35
CA PHE A 667 2.82 -33.80 1.59
C PHE A 667 3.72 -33.17 2.64
N ILE A 668 3.25 -32.12 3.31
CA ILE A 668 3.96 -31.45 4.38
C ILE A 668 3.02 -31.30 5.57
N ALA A 669 3.38 -31.89 6.72
CA ALA A 669 2.73 -31.57 8.00
C ALA A 669 3.50 -30.45 8.71
N LEU A 670 2.82 -29.41 9.12
CA LEU A 670 3.41 -28.29 9.85
C LEU A 670 2.71 -28.15 11.20
N SER A 671 3.43 -28.42 12.29
CA SER A 671 2.92 -28.17 13.64
C SER A 671 2.91 -26.67 13.89
N THR A 672 1.76 -26.13 14.30
CA THR A 672 1.57 -24.69 14.50
C THR A 672 0.94 -24.41 15.86
N GLN A 673 1.23 -23.23 16.40
CA GLN A 673 0.57 -22.74 17.61
C GLN A 673 -0.80 -22.16 17.27
N THR A 674 -1.68 -22.16 18.27
CA THR A 674 -2.99 -21.52 18.18
C THR A 674 -2.87 -20.01 18.37
N VAL A 675 -3.68 -19.24 17.66
CA VAL A 675 -3.78 -17.79 17.72
C VAL A 675 -5.05 -17.43 18.49
N GLY A 676 -4.90 -16.87 19.69
CA GLY A 676 -6.01 -16.54 20.60
C GLY A 676 -6.99 -15.46 20.10
N ASP A 677 -8.13 -15.39 20.80
CA ASP A 677 -9.36 -14.59 20.65
C ASP A 677 -9.29 -13.34 19.73
N SER A 678 -9.39 -13.55 18.41
CA SER A 678 -9.93 -12.58 17.45
C SER A 678 -10.19 -13.28 16.11
N TYR A 679 -11.36 -13.88 15.97
CA TYR A 679 -11.79 -14.46 14.70
C TYR A 679 -12.76 -13.51 13.98
N HIS A 680 -12.20 -12.68 13.09
CA HIS A 680 -12.96 -11.93 12.09
C HIS A 680 -12.30 -12.17 10.73
N LEU A 681 -12.91 -13.01 9.90
CA LEU A 681 -12.60 -13.03 8.48
C LEU A 681 -13.44 -11.94 7.82
N GLU A 682 -12.78 -10.91 7.32
CA GLU A 682 -13.39 -10.08 6.28
C GLU A 682 -13.59 -10.97 5.05
N SER A 683 -14.81 -10.92 4.48
CA SER A 683 -15.10 -11.68 3.27
C SER A 683 -14.19 -11.15 2.15
N PRO A 684 -13.44 -12.00 1.43
CA PRO A 684 -12.56 -11.58 0.32
C PRO A 684 -13.34 -11.13 -0.93
N GLY A 685 -14.60 -10.71 -0.77
CA GLY A 685 -15.53 -10.36 -1.84
C GLY A 685 -16.32 -11.54 -2.40
N PRO A 686 -17.23 -11.28 -3.36
CA PRO A 686 -18.11 -12.29 -3.94
C PRO A 686 -17.35 -13.39 -4.70
N MET A 687 -17.65 -14.66 -4.42
CA MET A 687 -17.01 -15.81 -5.06
C MET A 687 -17.01 -15.77 -6.60
N PRO A 688 -18.09 -15.37 -7.30
CA PRO A 688 -18.07 -15.29 -8.76
C PRO A 688 -17.01 -14.35 -9.32
N GLN A 689 -16.82 -13.19 -8.69
CA GLN A 689 -15.81 -12.22 -9.11
C GLN A 689 -14.40 -12.76 -8.89
N ARG A 690 -14.20 -13.45 -7.76
CA ARG A 690 -12.92 -14.07 -7.41
C ARG A 690 -12.54 -15.18 -8.37
N ILE A 691 -13.51 -16.01 -8.77
CA ILE A 691 -13.32 -17.04 -9.81
C ILE A 691 -12.95 -16.38 -11.14
N ALA A 692 -13.66 -15.32 -11.55
CA ALA A 692 -13.37 -14.63 -12.81
C ALA A 692 -11.96 -14.02 -12.82
N ASN A 693 -11.55 -13.36 -11.72
CA ASN A 693 -10.21 -12.79 -11.59
C ASN A 693 -9.13 -13.88 -11.63
N PHE A 694 -9.34 -14.98 -10.89
CA PHE A 694 -8.41 -16.10 -10.84
C PHE A 694 -8.27 -16.79 -12.21
N GLN A 695 -9.38 -17.01 -12.93
CA GLN A 695 -9.34 -17.58 -14.28
C GLN A 695 -8.66 -16.65 -15.29
N ALA A 696 -8.88 -15.34 -15.18
CA ALA A 696 -8.19 -14.36 -16.00
C ALA A 696 -6.69 -14.34 -15.75
N ALA A 697 -6.26 -14.55 -14.49
CA ALA A 697 -4.87 -14.66 -14.11
C ALA A 697 -4.22 -15.96 -14.59
N LEU A 698 -4.94 -17.08 -14.58
CA LEU A 698 -4.46 -18.36 -15.13
C LEU A 698 -4.19 -18.29 -16.64
N SER A 699 -4.86 -17.38 -17.35
CA SER A 699 -4.77 -17.22 -18.81
C SER A 699 -3.65 -16.27 -19.26
N GLN A 700 -2.89 -15.69 -18.32
CA GLN A 700 -1.74 -14.82 -18.54
C GLN A 700 -0.45 -15.61 -18.27
#